data_AF-A0A7X7RMF4-F1
#
_entry.id   AF-A0A7X7RMF4-F1
#
_cell.length_a   1.000
_cell.length_b   1.000
_cell.length_c   1.000
_cell.angle_alpha   90.00
_cell.angle_beta   90.00
_cell.angle_gamma   90.00
#
_symmetry.space_group_name_H-M   'P 1'
#
loop_
_entity.id
_entity.type
_entity.pdbx_description
1 polymer ?
#
loop_
_entity_poly.entity_id
_entity_poly.type
_entity_poly.pdbx_seq_one_letter_code
_entity_poly.pdbx_strand_id
1 'polypeptide(L)'
;TGNGTVNFAGEGLGTADARNRVLFTSAPALVNGLIGPWAMINGTTLATYDSGLGVTAYTGYTDIAARGPDSVIPNDAALNARISTPGVDGPITLGASPASSVNTLLQDTETPAVVTVTNTAFQTSGILIGAGKAALTIGTEPGEGAVTALDNELLLANHDESAVLTLNTPITNNSGTVSLGKSGIGTALLVASNAFSGTIAINAGTLAFGGSVTQTVSNVISGPGTLAKTGSGRITLNAANTFTGPTYINEGTVVARHNTAFGTTAAGTFIADGATLDIGGGLNVDTLNLGAELFTVSGSGVDGQGAIVNNHANRQLNAFGRLVLAGDTTVGAVGRWDIRQNTPSVTLNGHTLTKIGSSEFCLVAAQVYGSGHLVTTQGIFRLEGATRLNGDAANTLTVKPGARLDLYSFTSATNASPWTLIFEPLSWITAGNSFHPYNTWWGPVTLNGTMFIDGSSGRSVTFSNSVSGAGGFIKNGTCEAFVFGDANTYAGTTTVSNGLLHIFQPGGLPGHQEGGRVAVGPSGTLVVYAAEDASGWSKSAIDDVRTNTLFTSATSCLGINTAWGDLIYDRDLTDAHAYGKYGRNTLTLPGKNLFGAALKVYNGTLTLPDTSTNAFSAAIVYGGAAGASLNIDGPASLGTGTLTVGGAGNDRSTVAISAHAGMARLLAGTAKGASGAVTQNGGTIEVGTTTGSGDVTTLGNAGGYGYYRMNNGTLKTGQLFLGGSTSGNNDGVFDLFGGTLNICVADGDLIIGFGYGNGQLNLFGGTLLNTNGNEIALGWESNRGVFSMLNLLGPEAYILSAGRAVNVAKNSKNLAGVVNLNSGTLRALRVYASSSASPSYVNFNGGTLRADVSRTDFLQGLTAATVYPGGAVIDTTNVNVTANQPLLAPTGYGVASIPLRGQGLGYIGAPTVQISGGQGTGATAIATVDLNPSSPTCGQVTGLTVTSPGFGYTSSDALTVTLRGGGYTNAAFAAAPLLAPNVSGGLTKLGSGTLTLGGASTYGGETVISNGTLKLGNALALPAASDVILAGGTLDLGGYTVTNSISGLGTLANGTLQTVISPAGEGALGAESLTLNGATLAGTYRCDVTAAGASDHVTFAGPTDLS
;
A
#
# COMPACT_ATOMS: atom_id res chain seq x y z
N THR A 1 21.87 3.66 -58.72
CA THR A 1 22.02 3.11 -57.34
C THR A 1 21.17 1.86 -57.14
N GLY A 2 21.00 1.04 -58.19
CA GLY A 2 20.24 -0.22 -58.08
C GLY A 2 21.19 -1.39 -58.23
N ASN A 3 21.31 -2.23 -57.20
CA ASN A 3 21.99 -3.53 -57.26
C ASN A 3 21.01 -4.60 -57.76
N GLY A 4 20.25 -4.32 -58.81
CA GLY A 4 19.25 -5.24 -59.35
C GLY A 4 19.85 -6.13 -60.43
N THR A 5 19.31 -7.34 -60.60
CA THR A 5 19.58 -8.13 -61.80
C THR A 5 18.55 -7.87 -62.88
N VAL A 6 18.97 -7.97 -64.13
CA VAL A 6 18.09 -7.80 -65.28
C VAL A 6 18.11 -9.07 -66.10
N ASN A 7 16.92 -9.64 -66.31
CA ASN A 7 16.73 -10.69 -67.29
C ASN A 7 16.10 -10.09 -68.54
N PHE A 8 16.88 -10.00 -69.62
CA PHE A 8 16.39 -9.57 -70.92
C PHE A 8 15.69 -10.75 -71.59
N ALA A 9 14.35 -10.70 -71.66
CA ALA A 9 13.53 -11.80 -72.16
C ALA A 9 12.87 -11.46 -73.50
N GLY A 10 12.86 -12.41 -74.43
CA GLY A 10 12.20 -12.27 -75.72
C GLY A 10 12.61 -13.36 -76.72
N GLU A 11 11.64 -13.85 -77.50
CA GLU A 11 11.89 -14.78 -78.59
C GLU A 11 12.72 -14.08 -79.68
N GLY A 12 13.87 -14.66 -80.05
CA GLY A 12 14.78 -14.09 -81.04
C GLY A 12 15.48 -12.79 -80.61
N LEU A 13 15.45 -12.44 -79.31
CA LEU A 13 16.12 -11.24 -78.79
C LEU A 13 17.62 -11.26 -79.10
N GLY A 14 18.12 -10.20 -79.75
CA GLY A 14 19.53 -10.05 -80.05
C GLY A 14 20.07 -11.01 -81.12
N THR A 15 19.17 -11.63 -81.90
CA THR A 15 19.56 -12.47 -83.04
C THR A 15 19.89 -11.63 -84.28
N ALA A 16 20.59 -12.23 -85.24
CA ALA A 16 21.13 -11.56 -86.43
C ALA A 16 20.08 -10.90 -87.36
N ASP A 17 18.78 -11.14 -87.15
CA ASP A 17 17.70 -10.60 -87.99
C ASP A 17 17.26 -9.16 -87.60
N ALA A 18 17.79 -8.61 -86.51
CA ALA A 18 17.56 -7.26 -85.97
C ALA A 18 16.09 -6.89 -85.64
N ARG A 19 15.15 -7.85 -85.62
CA ARG A 19 13.71 -7.58 -85.44
C ARG A 19 13.32 -7.33 -83.98
N ASN A 20 13.95 -8.05 -83.04
CA ASN A 20 13.72 -7.90 -81.59
C ASN A 20 15.03 -7.49 -80.92
N ARG A 21 15.15 -6.21 -80.51
CA ARG A 21 16.36 -5.64 -79.91
C ARG A 21 16.04 -4.76 -78.71
N VAL A 22 16.87 -4.86 -77.67
CA VAL A 22 16.93 -3.89 -76.57
C VAL A 22 18.18 -3.05 -76.77
N LEU A 23 17.99 -1.74 -77.01
CA LEU A 23 19.07 -0.79 -77.24
C LEU A 23 19.18 0.15 -76.05
N PHE A 24 20.40 0.38 -75.57
CA PHE A 24 20.67 1.46 -74.63
C PHE A 24 20.87 2.77 -75.41
N THR A 25 20.36 3.88 -74.88
CA THR A 25 20.58 5.22 -75.43
C THR A 25 22.05 5.63 -75.42
N SER A 26 22.85 5.01 -74.56
CA SER A 26 24.31 5.02 -74.56
C SER A 26 24.79 3.60 -74.29
N ALA A 27 25.70 3.09 -75.12
CA ALA A 27 26.18 1.72 -75.00
C ALA A 27 26.70 1.45 -73.57
N PRO A 28 26.29 0.34 -72.93
CA PRO A 28 26.78 0.01 -71.60
C PRO A 28 28.27 -0.32 -71.65
N ALA A 29 29.00 0.03 -70.58
CA ALA A 29 30.38 -0.41 -70.42
C ALA A 29 30.39 -1.93 -70.21
N LEU A 30 31.17 -2.64 -71.02
CA LEU A 30 31.33 -4.08 -70.89
C LEU A 30 32.54 -4.38 -70.00
N VAL A 31 32.35 -5.23 -69.00
CA VAL A 31 33.44 -5.79 -68.18
C VAL A 31 33.66 -7.22 -68.63
N ASN A 32 34.85 -7.50 -69.19
CA ASN A 32 35.20 -8.81 -69.73
C ASN A 32 34.15 -9.34 -70.73
N GLY A 33 33.66 -8.45 -71.60
CA GLY A 33 32.66 -8.77 -72.62
C GLY A 33 31.22 -8.87 -72.13
N LEU A 34 30.93 -8.64 -70.85
CA LEU A 34 29.59 -8.72 -70.28
C LEU A 34 29.06 -7.34 -69.89
N ILE A 35 27.74 -7.15 -70.01
CA ILE A 35 27.06 -6.00 -69.39
C ILE A 35 27.27 -6.03 -67.86
N GLY A 36 27.32 -7.23 -67.31
CA GLY A 36 27.70 -7.52 -65.93
C GLY A 36 27.20 -8.91 -65.52
N PRO A 37 27.70 -9.44 -64.39
CA PRO A 37 27.24 -10.74 -63.87
C PRO A 37 25.76 -10.70 -63.45
N TRP A 38 25.17 -9.51 -63.30
CA TRP A 38 23.77 -9.28 -62.96
C TRP A 38 22.81 -9.32 -64.16
N ALA A 39 23.31 -9.47 -65.39
CA ALA A 39 22.52 -9.36 -66.62
C ALA A 39 22.47 -10.71 -67.37
N MET A 40 21.27 -11.23 -67.61
CA MET A 40 21.04 -12.51 -68.32
C MET A 40 20.10 -12.33 -69.51
N ILE A 41 20.22 -13.21 -70.52
CA ILE A 41 19.27 -13.41 -71.61
C ILE A 41 18.42 -14.63 -71.26
N ASN A 42 17.10 -14.47 -71.25
CA ASN A 42 16.11 -15.52 -70.96
C ASN A 42 16.40 -16.36 -69.68
N GLY A 43 17.19 -15.82 -68.74
CA GLY A 43 17.61 -16.51 -67.52
C GLY A 43 18.63 -17.64 -67.73
N THR A 44 19.07 -17.91 -68.96
CA THR A 44 19.92 -19.06 -69.28
C THR A 44 21.39 -18.70 -69.53
N THR A 45 21.67 -17.52 -70.06
CA THR A 45 23.04 -17.13 -70.49
C THR A 45 23.32 -15.68 -70.13
N LEU A 46 24.57 -15.30 -69.85
CA LEU A 46 24.92 -13.91 -69.53
C LEU A 46 24.72 -12.99 -70.74
N ALA A 47 24.35 -11.75 -70.47
CA ALA A 47 24.09 -10.75 -71.48
C ALA A 47 25.35 -9.95 -71.86
N THR A 48 25.53 -9.74 -73.15
CA THR A 48 26.48 -8.79 -73.73
C THR A 48 25.73 -7.74 -74.55
N TYR A 49 26.44 -6.76 -75.10
CA TYR A 49 25.86 -5.70 -75.92
C TYR A 49 26.61 -5.53 -77.23
N ASP A 50 25.86 -5.48 -78.32
CA ASP A 50 26.33 -5.10 -79.63
C ASP A 50 25.56 -3.86 -80.13
N SER A 51 26.27 -2.91 -80.75
CA SER A 51 25.63 -1.66 -81.22
C SER A 51 24.62 -1.86 -82.35
N GLY A 52 24.74 -2.95 -83.12
CA GLY A 52 23.82 -3.33 -84.20
C GLY A 52 22.71 -4.28 -83.74
N LEU A 53 22.98 -5.21 -82.82
CA LEU A 53 22.03 -6.23 -82.37
C LEU A 53 21.36 -5.91 -81.02
N GLY A 54 21.84 -4.90 -80.30
CA GLY A 54 21.40 -4.58 -78.95
C GLY A 54 21.92 -5.56 -77.91
N VAL A 55 21.12 -5.86 -76.90
CA VAL A 55 21.46 -6.88 -75.89
C VAL A 55 21.39 -8.29 -76.50
N THR A 56 22.49 -9.04 -76.43
CA THR A 56 22.64 -10.39 -77.01
C THR A 56 23.22 -11.39 -75.99
N ALA A 57 23.18 -12.69 -76.29
CA ALA A 57 23.79 -13.72 -75.45
C ALA A 57 25.32 -13.74 -75.63
N TYR A 58 26.04 -13.78 -74.51
CA TYR A 58 27.49 -13.94 -74.51
C TYR A 58 27.88 -15.36 -74.97
N THR A 59 28.86 -15.46 -75.86
CA THR A 59 29.31 -16.75 -76.42
C THR A 59 30.80 -17.05 -76.17
N GLY A 60 31.57 -16.08 -75.67
CA GLY A 60 33.02 -16.21 -75.45
C GLY A 60 33.41 -16.93 -74.16
N TYR A 61 32.69 -18.00 -73.78
CA TYR A 61 32.96 -18.75 -72.57
C TYR A 61 34.16 -19.70 -72.73
N THR A 62 34.88 -19.95 -71.64
CA THR A 62 35.71 -21.15 -71.50
C THR A 62 34.85 -22.28 -70.97
N ASP A 63 34.56 -23.25 -71.84
CA ASP A 63 33.70 -24.39 -71.51
C ASP A 63 34.46 -25.49 -70.74
N ILE A 64 33.86 -25.94 -69.64
CA ILE A 64 34.35 -27.01 -68.77
C ILE A 64 33.26 -28.07 -68.58
N ALA A 65 33.68 -29.31 -68.32
CA ALA A 65 32.76 -30.38 -67.98
C ALA A 65 32.36 -30.31 -66.50
N ALA A 66 31.15 -30.79 -66.15
CA ALA A 66 30.67 -30.83 -64.77
C ALA A 66 31.41 -31.85 -63.90
N ARG A 67 32.07 -32.84 -64.53
CA ARG A 67 32.80 -33.94 -63.90
C ARG A 67 33.98 -34.34 -64.76
N GLY A 68 35.06 -34.78 -64.15
CA GLY A 68 36.20 -35.34 -64.87
C GLY A 68 37.52 -34.86 -64.29
N PRO A 69 38.58 -35.69 -64.29
CA PRO A 69 39.90 -35.28 -63.84
C PRO A 69 40.48 -34.09 -64.62
N ASP A 70 40.02 -33.88 -65.85
CA ASP A 70 40.42 -32.76 -66.73
C ASP A 70 39.53 -31.52 -66.57
N SER A 71 38.54 -31.54 -65.69
CA SER A 71 37.65 -30.39 -65.45
C SER A 71 38.35 -29.38 -64.53
N VAL A 72 38.95 -28.36 -65.14
CA VAL A 72 39.73 -27.33 -64.44
C VAL A 72 39.15 -25.95 -64.74
N ILE A 73 38.75 -25.21 -63.71
CA ILE A 73 38.44 -23.78 -63.84
C ILE A 73 39.76 -23.05 -64.08
N PRO A 74 39.95 -22.31 -65.19
CA PRO A 74 41.20 -21.61 -65.46
C PRO A 74 41.52 -20.54 -64.41
N ASN A 75 42.78 -20.10 -64.34
CA ASN A 75 43.18 -18.98 -63.50
C ASN A 75 43.46 -17.73 -64.35
N ASP A 76 42.40 -17.04 -64.72
CA ASP A 76 42.45 -15.76 -65.42
C ASP A 76 41.20 -14.92 -65.09
N ALA A 77 41.40 -13.84 -64.33
CA ALA A 77 40.35 -12.92 -63.90
C ALA A 77 39.59 -12.24 -65.06
N ALA A 78 40.12 -12.26 -66.29
CA ALA A 78 39.44 -11.72 -67.47
C ALA A 78 38.48 -12.72 -68.14
N LEU A 79 38.52 -14.01 -67.78
CA LEU A 79 37.74 -15.06 -68.46
C LEU A 79 36.41 -15.35 -67.78
N ASN A 80 35.39 -15.66 -68.60
CA ASN A 80 34.10 -16.18 -68.15
C ASN A 80 34.07 -17.71 -68.33
N ALA A 81 33.99 -18.48 -67.24
CA ALA A 81 33.93 -19.94 -67.27
C ALA A 81 32.46 -20.43 -67.32
N ARG A 82 32.21 -21.50 -68.09
CA ARG A 82 30.88 -22.13 -68.19
C ARG A 82 30.97 -23.64 -68.10
N ILE A 83 30.17 -24.23 -67.22
CA ILE A 83 30.02 -25.68 -67.10
C ILE A 83 28.89 -26.10 -68.05
N SER A 84 29.24 -26.68 -69.20
CA SER A 84 28.28 -26.89 -70.31
C SER A 84 28.16 -28.34 -70.79
N THR A 85 28.98 -29.25 -70.29
CA THR A 85 28.93 -30.68 -70.64
C THR A 85 28.91 -31.58 -69.40
N PRO A 86 28.31 -32.80 -69.46
CA PRO A 86 28.18 -33.68 -68.29
C PRO A 86 29.50 -34.16 -67.67
N GLY A 87 30.49 -34.51 -68.50
CA GLY A 87 31.74 -35.11 -68.01
C GLY A 87 31.62 -36.58 -67.59
N VAL A 88 32.64 -37.10 -66.88
CA VAL A 88 32.73 -38.54 -66.51
C VAL A 88 32.71 -38.80 -65.00
N ASP A 89 33.68 -38.32 -64.22
CA ASP A 89 33.77 -38.57 -62.77
C ASP A 89 34.71 -37.61 -62.02
N GLY A 90 34.46 -37.35 -60.73
CA GLY A 90 35.27 -36.48 -59.87
C GLY A 90 34.89 -34.98 -59.89
N PRO A 91 35.30 -34.20 -58.86
CA PRO A 91 35.01 -32.77 -58.77
C PRO A 91 35.84 -31.94 -59.75
N ILE A 92 35.32 -30.76 -60.11
CA ILE A 92 36.04 -29.73 -60.86
C ILE A 92 37.12 -29.12 -59.96
N THR A 93 38.35 -28.96 -60.46
CA THR A 93 39.47 -28.35 -59.72
C THR A 93 39.72 -26.90 -60.14
N LEU A 94 40.47 -26.15 -59.33
CA LEU A 94 40.93 -24.80 -59.66
C LEU A 94 42.30 -24.83 -60.37
N GLY A 95 42.49 -23.98 -61.37
CA GLY A 95 43.67 -23.96 -62.24
C GLY A 95 44.95 -23.41 -61.61
N ALA A 96 44.90 -22.88 -60.38
CA ALA A 96 46.06 -22.44 -59.64
C ALA A 96 45.85 -22.49 -58.12
N SER A 97 46.94 -22.62 -57.36
CA SER A 97 46.99 -22.55 -55.88
C SER A 97 48.17 -21.65 -55.49
N PRO A 98 48.07 -20.77 -54.47
CA PRO A 98 47.03 -20.70 -53.44
C PRO A 98 45.79 -19.87 -53.79
N ALA A 99 45.72 -19.26 -54.98
CA ALA A 99 44.53 -18.54 -55.44
C ALA A 99 44.27 -18.80 -56.94
N SER A 100 43.00 -18.91 -57.30
CA SER A 100 42.53 -19.03 -58.68
C SER A 100 41.41 -18.05 -58.94
N SER A 101 41.40 -17.44 -60.11
CA SER A 101 40.46 -16.36 -60.45
C SER A 101 39.79 -16.55 -61.81
N VAL A 102 38.51 -16.22 -61.90
CA VAL A 102 37.74 -16.06 -63.16
C VAL A 102 36.74 -14.92 -63.00
N ASN A 103 36.37 -14.23 -64.07
CA ASN A 103 35.36 -13.17 -64.01
C ASN A 103 34.00 -13.69 -63.52
N THR A 104 33.50 -14.76 -64.12
CA THR A 104 32.25 -15.43 -63.70
C THR A 104 32.35 -16.94 -63.88
N LEU A 105 31.61 -17.69 -63.07
CA LEU A 105 31.37 -19.13 -63.25
C LEU A 105 29.87 -19.38 -63.46
N LEU A 106 29.48 -19.87 -64.63
CA LEU A 106 28.10 -20.22 -64.97
C LEU A 106 27.91 -21.74 -65.05
N GLN A 107 26.98 -22.29 -64.28
CA GLN A 107 26.46 -23.64 -64.42
C GLN A 107 25.37 -23.67 -65.50
N ASP A 108 25.64 -24.33 -66.63
CA ASP A 108 24.79 -24.38 -67.83
C ASP A 108 24.54 -25.83 -68.31
N THR A 109 24.66 -26.82 -67.42
CA THR A 109 24.35 -28.22 -67.70
C THR A 109 23.29 -28.79 -66.74
N GLU A 110 22.58 -29.83 -67.21
CA GLU A 110 21.62 -30.61 -66.41
C GLU A 110 22.32 -31.61 -65.46
N THR A 111 23.65 -31.67 -65.49
CA THR A 111 24.45 -32.50 -64.57
C THR A 111 24.91 -31.67 -63.36
N PRO A 112 24.61 -32.09 -62.11
CA PRO A 112 25.12 -31.41 -60.93
C PRO A 112 26.65 -31.40 -60.91
N ALA A 113 27.23 -30.25 -60.57
CA ALA A 113 28.67 -30.03 -60.53
C ALA A 113 29.16 -29.69 -59.11
N VAL A 114 30.35 -30.17 -58.77
CA VAL A 114 31.03 -29.87 -57.51
C VAL A 114 32.43 -29.34 -57.82
N VAL A 115 32.78 -28.18 -57.28
CA VAL A 115 34.11 -27.57 -57.40
C VAL A 115 34.87 -27.78 -56.10
N THR A 116 36.02 -28.45 -56.13
CA THR A 116 36.94 -28.49 -54.98
C THR A 116 37.84 -27.26 -54.97
N VAL A 117 38.03 -26.67 -53.79
CA VAL A 117 38.84 -25.46 -53.57
C VAL A 117 39.91 -25.68 -52.49
N THR A 118 40.27 -26.93 -52.23
CA THR A 118 41.19 -27.32 -51.16
C THR A 118 42.49 -26.50 -51.25
N ASN A 119 42.89 -25.89 -50.13
CA ASN A 119 44.07 -25.02 -49.99
C ASN A 119 44.13 -23.86 -51.01
N THR A 120 43.00 -23.44 -51.56
CA THR A 120 42.94 -22.44 -52.64
C THR A 120 41.82 -21.43 -52.42
N ALA A 121 42.11 -20.14 -52.60
CA ALA A 121 41.11 -19.08 -52.63
C ALA A 121 40.53 -18.93 -54.04
N PHE A 122 39.21 -19.07 -54.18
CA PHE A 122 38.49 -18.86 -55.44
C PHE A 122 37.98 -17.43 -55.55
N GLN A 123 38.51 -16.66 -56.50
CA GLN A 123 38.13 -15.26 -56.72
C GLN A 123 37.23 -15.14 -57.96
N THR A 124 36.06 -14.53 -57.80
CA THR A 124 35.12 -14.32 -58.92
C THR A 124 34.17 -13.16 -58.67
N SER A 125 33.70 -12.51 -59.73
CA SER A 125 32.63 -11.50 -59.65
C SER A 125 31.25 -12.13 -59.57
N GLY A 126 31.09 -13.38 -60.00
CA GLY A 126 29.81 -14.08 -59.91
C GLY A 126 29.87 -15.60 -60.03
N ILE A 127 28.98 -16.26 -59.30
CA ILE A 127 28.71 -17.71 -59.37
C ILE A 127 27.23 -17.89 -59.69
N LEU A 128 26.94 -18.54 -60.81
CA LEU A 128 25.61 -18.51 -61.42
C LEU A 128 25.11 -19.91 -61.78
N ILE A 129 23.80 -20.12 -61.68
CA ILE A 129 23.07 -21.25 -62.26
C ILE A 129 22.06 -20.69 -63.27
N GLY A 130 22.10 -21.19 -64.51
CA GLY A 130 21.12 -20.85 -65.55
C GLY A 130 19.76 -21.50 -65.29
N ALA A 131 18.69 -20.93 -65.85
CA ALA A 131 17.35 -21.51 -65.76
C ALA A 131 17.29 -22.91 -66.42
N GLY A 132 16.65 -23.87 -65.75
CA GLY A 132 16.55 -25.27 -66.19
C GLY A 132 17.81 -26.10 -65.96
N LYS A 133 18.77 -25.63 -65.15
CA LYS A 133 20.09 -26.26 -64.96
C LYS A 133 20.25 -26.83 -63.57
N ALA A 134 21.18 -27.78 -63.42
CA ALA A 134 21.36 -28.52 -62.18
C ALA A 134 22.12 -27.74 -61.10
N ALA A 135 22.11 -28.30 -59.88
CA ALA A 135 22.81 -27.74 -58.72
C ALA A 135 24.32 -27.54 -58.97
N LEU A 136 24.88 -26.52 -58.31
CA LEU A 136 26.31 -26.24 -58.28
C LEU A 136 26.74 -26.15 -56.81
N THR A 137 27.75 -26.93 -56.46
CA THR A 137 28.36 -26.89 -55.13
C THR A 137 29.81 -26.40 -55.24
N ILE A 138 30.16 -25.38 -54.48
CA ILE A 138 31.55 -24.92 -54.29
C ILE A 138 32.02 -25.44 -52.93
N GLY A 139 33.13 -26.18 -52.91
CA GLY A 139 33.63 -26.94 -51.77
C GLY A 139 32.95 -28.31 -51.65
N THR A 140 33.74 -29.36 -51.49
CA THR A 140 33.31 -30.72 -51.17
C THR A 140 32.81 -30.85 -49.74
N GLU A 141 33.35 -30.08 -48.79
CA GLU A 141 33.01 -30.13 -47.37
C GLU A 141 32.88 -28.73 -46.74
N PRO A 142 32.03 -28.52 -45.72
CA PRO A 142 31.89 -27.22 -45.05
C PRO A 142 33.21 -26.70 -44.47
N GLY A 143 33.57 -25.46 -44.80
CA GLY A 143 34.82 -24.81 -44.40
C GLY A 143 35.98 -25.01 -45.37
N GLU A 144 35.80 -25.73 -46.48
CA GLU A 144 36.87 -25.93 -47.46
C GLU A 144 37.28 -24.60 -48.12
N GLY A 145 38.59 -24.30 -48.15
CA GLY A 145 39.16 -23.15 -48.86
C GLY A 145 38.50 -21.81 -48.52
N ALA A 146 38.38 -20.92 -49.51
CA ALA A 146 37.66 -19.65 -49.38
C ALA A 146 37.14 -19.17 -50.74
N VAL A 147 36.03 -18.44 -50.74
CA VAL A 147 35.56 -17.66 -51.90
C VAL A 147 35.68 -16.18 -51.57
N THR A 148 36.11 -15.37 -52.53
CA THR A 148 36.11 -13.90 -52.40
C THR A 148 35.76 -13.22 -53.72
N ALA A 149 35.39 -11.95 -53.66
CA ALA A 149 35.09 -11.18 -54.86
C ALA A 149 36.39 -10.76 -55.57
N LEU A 150 36.36 -10.72 -56.91
CA LEU A 150 37.41 -10.08 -57.69
C LEU A 150 37.52 -8.59 -57.36
N ASP A 151 36.37 -7.91 -57.31
CA ASP A 151 36.23 -6.52 -56.86
C ASP A 151 35.58 -6.48 -55.46
N ASN A 152 34.67 -5.52 -55.19
CA ASN A 152 34.03 -5.34 -53.88
C ASN A 152 32.62 -5.97 -53.78
N GLU A 153 32.16 -6.72 -54.79
CA GLU A 153 30.87 -7.40 -54.79
C GLU A 153 30.97 -8.82 -55.35
N LEU A 154 30.47 -9.80 -54.61
CA LEU A 154 30.28 -11.17 -55.07
C LEU A 154 28.79 -11.37 -55.37
N LEU A 155 28.45 -11.73 -56.60
CA LEU A 155 27.08 -12.09 -56.97
C LEU A 155 26.87 -13.61 -56.96
N LEU A 156 25.89 -14.08 -56.19
CA LEU A 156 25.35 -15.43 -56.27
C LEU A 156 24.01 -15.36 -57.02
N ALA A 157 23.93 -15.92 -58.22
CA ALA A 157 22.71 -15.90 -59.01
C ALA A 157 22.21 -17.33 -59.26
N ASN A 158 20.97 -17.61 -58.88
CA ASN A 158 20.35 -18.91 -59.17
C ASN A 158 19.02 -18.69 -59.88
N HIS A 159 19.02 -18.87 -61.20
CA HIS A 159 17.83 -18.65 -62.04
C HIS A 159 16.93 -19.88 -62.15
N ASP A 160 17.27 -20.98 -61.47
CA ASP A 160 16.47 -22.19 -61.41
C ASP A 160 15.84 -22.36 -60.02
N GLU A 161 14.55 -22.61 -59.96
CA GLU A 161 13.82 -22.77 -58.69
C GLU A 161 14.11 -24.10 -57.97
N SER A 162 14.48 -25.13 -58.73
CA SER A 162 14.66 -26.50 -58.23
C SER A 162 16.10 -26.81 -57.82
N ALA A 163 17.07 -26.18 -58.48
CA ALA A 163 18.47 -26.31 -58.16
C ALA A 163 18.89 -25.46 -56.95
N VAL A 164 19.92 -25.90 -56.24
CA VAL A 164 20.54 -25.15 -55.13
C VAL A 164 21.97 -24.80 -55.50
N LEU A 165 22.33 -23.53 -55.35
CA LEU A 165 23.71 -23.08 -55.37
C LEU A 165 24.29 -23.19 -53.96
N THR A 166 25.12 -24.20 -53.71
CA THR A 166 25.68 -24.48 -52.38
C THR A 166 27.10 -23.96 -52.28
N LEU A 167 27.38 -23.16 -51.26
CA LEU A 167 28.73 -22.76 -50.87
C LEU A 167 29.05 -23.44 -49.55
N ASN A 168 29.79 -24.55 -49.66
CA ASN A 168 30.46 -25.17 -48.53
C ASN A 168 31.70 -24.38 -48.10
N THR A 169 32.14 -23.43 -48.92
CA THR A 169 33.32 -22.61 -48.67
C THR A 169 32.94 -21.31 -47.96
N PRO A 170 33.80 -20.78 -47.06
CA PRO A 170 33.56 -19.49 -46.43
C PRO A 170 33.78 -18.34 -47.42
N ILE A 171 32.86 -17.38 -47.44
CA ILE A 171 33.06 -16.11 -48.14
C ILE A 171 33.92 -15.18 -47.27
N THR A 172 34.98 -14.63 -47.84
CA THR A 172 35.96 -13.77 -47.16
C THR A 172 36.13 -12.44 -47.87
N ASN A 173 36.59 -11.42 -47.13
CA ASN A 173 37.01 -10.15 -47.74
C ASN A 173 38.28 -10.37 -48.60
N ASN A 174 38.41 -9.58 -49.66
CA ASN A 174 39.69 -9.42 -50.35
C ASN A 174 40.50 -8.34 -49.63
N SER A 175 41.34 -7.58 -50.35
CA SER A 175 42.05 -6.43 -49.77
C SER A 175 41.13 -5.28 -49.30
N GLY A 176 39.85 -5.31 -49.68
CA GLY A 176 38.79 -4.38 -49.29
C GLY A 176 37.53 -5.07 -48.76
N THR A 177 36.46 -4.29 -48.62
CA THR A 177 35.16 -4.79 -48.14
C THR A 177 34.40 -5.50 -49.26
N VAL A 178 34.03 -6.76 -49.02
CA VAL A 178 33.22 -7.55 -49.97
C VAL A 178 31.74 -7.50 -49.57
N SER A 179 30.89 -7.02 -50.48
CA SER A 179 29.43 -7.11 -50.40
C SER A 179 28.93 -8.39 -51.11
N LEU A 180 27.77 -8.89 -50.67
CA LEU A 180 27.15 -10.08 -51.23
C LEU A 180 25.81 -9.74 -51.89
N GLY A 181 25.71 -9.99 -53.18
CA GLY A 181 24.45 -9.96 -53.91
C GLY A 181 23.89 -11.38 -54.06
N LYS A 182 22.59 -11.57 -53.79
CA LYS A 182 21.84 -12.78 -54.15
C LYS A 182 20.77 -12.41 -55.17
N SER A 183 20.72 -13.12 -56.30
CA SER A 183 19.64 -12.97 -57.27
C SER A 183 19.18 -14.27 -57.94
N GLY A 184 18.20 -14.15 -58.84
CA GLY A 184 17.46 -15.26 -59.43
C GLY A 184 16.48 -15.91 -58.43
N ILE A 185 15.48 -16.61 -58.95
CA ILE A 185 14.37 -17.17 -58.16
C ILE A 185 14.78 -18.33 -57.23
N GLY A 186 15.90 -18.99 -57.50
CA GLY A 186 16.39 -20.15 -56.76
C GLY A 186 17.08 -19.82 -55.44
N THR A 187 17.56 -20.87 -54.76
CA THR A 187 18.24 -20.77 -53.47
C THR A 187 19.76 -20.69 -53.62
N ALA A 188 20.40 -19.81 -52.85
CA ALA A 188 21.82 -19.90 -52.55
C ALA A 188 21.99 -20.28 -51.07
N LEU A 189 22.71 -21.36 -50.80
CA LEU A 189 22.90 -21.96 -49.49
C LEU A 189 24.35 -21.77 -49.02
N LEU A 190 24.55 -21.04 -47.93
CA LEU A 190 25.84 -20.81 -47.29
C LEU A 190 26.00 -21.77 -46.11
N VAL A 191 26.91 -22.74 -46.20
CA VAL A 191 27.06 -23.82 -45.19
C VAL A 191 28.25 -23.58 -44.24
N ALA A 192 29.22 -22.75 -44.64
CA ALA A 192 30.38 -22.38 -43.82
C ALA A 192 30.20 -21.06 -43.05
N SER A 193 31.09 -20.82 -42.08
CA SER A 193 31.17 -19.51 -41.42
C SER A 193 31.76 -18.47 -42.38
N ASN A 194 31.03 -17.39 -42.63
CA ASN A 194 31.42 -16.32 -43.52
C ASN A 194 32.02 -15.15 -42.74
N ALA A 195 33.05 -14.51 -43.30
CA ALA A 195 33.82 -13.44 -42.66
C ALA A 195 33.87 -12.13 -43.49
N PHE A 196 33.05 -12.01 -44.53
CA PHE A 196 32.92 -10.76 -45.30
C PHE A 196 32.21 -9.66 -44.51
N SER A 197 32.56 -8.40 -44.81
CA SER A 197 32.13 -7.24 -44.01
C SER A 197 31.15 -6.29 -44.73
N GLY A 198 30.90 -6.46 -46.03
CA GLY A 198 30.02 -5.60 -46.81
C GLY A 198 28.53 -5.95 -46.66
N THR A 199 27.65 -5.17 -47.30
CA THR A 199 26.20 -5.37 -47.21
C THR A 199 25.75 -6.66 -47.90
N ILE A 200 24.60 -7.19 -47.49
CA ILE A 200 23.93 -8.31 -48.15
C ILE A 200 22.68 -7.76 -48.87
N ALA A 201 22.57 -7.98 -50.17
CA ALA A 201 21.39 -7.63 -50.96
C ALA A 201 20.73 -8.90 -51.50
N ILE A 202 19.53 -9.24 -51.02
CA ILE A 202 18.72 -10.36 -51.52
C ILE A 202 17.73 -9.80 -52.54
N ASN A 203 18.17 -9.72 -53.79
CA ASN A 203 17.40 -9.10 -54.87
C ASN A 203 16.23 -9.98 -55.34
N ALA A 204 16.38 -11.30 -55.29
CA ALA A 204 15.36 -12.28 -55.61
C ALA A 204 15.71 -13.67 -55.04
N GLY A 205 14.69 -14.54 -54.93
CA GLY A 205 14.83 -15.91 -54.43
C GLY A 205 15.25 -15.94 -52.95
N THR A 206 15.94 -17.01 -52.55
CA THR A 206 16.27 -17.27 -51.15
C THR A 206 17.78 -17.24 -50.91
N LEU A 207 18.22 -16.47 -49.91
CA LEU A 207 19.54 -16.64 -49.30
C LEU A 207 19.37 -17.46 -48.01
N ALA A 208 19.92 -18.67 -48.00
CA ALA A 208 19.83 -19.59 -46.87
C ALA A 208 21.17 -19.69 -46.14
N PHE A 209 21.18 -19.53 -44.82
CA PHE A 209 22.28 -19.94 -43.95
C PHE A 209 22.04 -21.37 -43.49
N GLY A 210 23.01 -22.26 -43.69
CA GLY A 210 22.92 -23.70 -43.46
C GLY A 210 23.99 -24.25 -42.52
N GLY A 211 24.05 -25.59 -42.44
CA GLY A 211 25.08 -26.32 -41.69
C GLY A 211 24.90 -26.32 -40.18
N SER A 212 25.92 -26.83 -39.47
CA SER A 212 25.98 -26.90 -38.00
C SER A 212 26.71 -25.71 -37.36
N VAL A 213 27.10 -24.72 -38.17
CA VAL A 213 27.99 -23.62 -37.76
C VAL A 213 27.24 -22.53 -37.01
N THR A 214 27.93 -21.85 -36.08
CA THR A 214 27.44 -20.61 -35.48
C THR A 214 27.98 -19.40 -36.23
N GLN A 215 27.09 -18.56 -36.78
CA GLN A 215 27.42 -17.35 -37.53
C GLN A 215 26.87 -16.11 -36.82
N THR A 216 27.67 -15.05 -36.75
CA THR A 216 27.17 -13.70 -36.43
C THR A 216 27.11 -12.89 -37.71
N VAL A 217 25.91 -12.42 -38.08
CA VAL A 217 25.68 -11.57 -39.25
C VAL A 217 25.54 -10.13 -38.76
N SER A 218 26.61 -9.36 -38.92
CA SER A 218 26.64 -7.92 -38.58
C SER A 218 26.43 -7.03 -39.81
N ASN A 219 26.28 -7.64 -40.98
CA ASN A 219 26.04 -7.01 -42.26
C ASN A 219 24.56 -6.60 -42.36
N VAL A 220 24.27 -5.41 -42.89
CA VAL A 220 22.88 -5.01 -43.21
C VAL A 220 22.38 -5.87 -44.37
N ILE A 221 21.25 -6.54 -44.16
CA ILE A 221 20.52 -7.30 -45.17
C ILE A 221 19.41 -6.42 -45.76
N SER A 222 19.32 -6.39 -47.08
CA SER A 222 18.38 -5.55 -47.85
C SER A 222 17.78 -6.33 -49.04
N GLY A 223 16.80 -5.72 -49.74
CA GLY A 223 16.17 -6.29 -50.93
C GLY A 223 14.84 -7.02 -50.67
N PRO A 224 14.09 -7.41 -51.72
CA PRO A 224 12.77 -8.02 -51.58
C PRO A 224 12.78 -9.54 -51.41
N GLY A 225 13.94 -10.20 -51.53
CA GLY A 225 14.04 -11.65 -51.44
C GLY A 225 13.99 -12.19 -50.02
N THR A 226 14.02 -13.52 -49.93
CA THR A 226 13.79 -14.30 -48.71
C THR A 226 15.08 -14.58 -47.97
N LEU A 227 15.04 -14.41 -46.64
CA LEU A 227 16.08 -14.90 -45.73
C LEU A 227 15.64 -16.26 -45.18
N ALA A 228 16.50 -17.27 -45.25
CA ALA A 228 16.23 -18.58 -44.65
C ALA A 228 17.36 -19.05 -43.72
N LYS A 229 16.99 -19.78 -42.68
CA LYS A 229 17.89 -20.52 -41.80
C LYS A 229 17.53 -22.00 -41.82
N THR A 230 18.49 -22.83 -42.22
CA THR A 230 18.39 -24.31 -42.27
C THR A 230 19.59 -24.95 -41.57
N GLY A 231 19.59 -26.26 -41.33
CA GLY A 231 20.64 -26.95 -40.59
C GLY A 231 20.60 -26.68 -39.08
N SER A 232 21.32 -27.49 -38.31
CA SER A 232 21.31 -27.45 -36.83
C SER A 232 22.04 -26.25 -36.21
N GLY A 233 22.78 -25.46 -37.00
CA GLY A 233 23.59 -24.34 -36.52
C GLY A 233 22.80 -23.14 -35.99
N ARG A 234 23.53 -22.10 -35.56
CA ARG A 234 22.97 -20.86 -34.98
C ARG A 234 23.33 -19.64 -35.82
N ILE A 235 22.37 -18.76 -36.13
CA ILE A 235 22.67 -17.44 -36.69
C ILE A 235 22.27 -16.33 -35.71
N THR A 236 23.12 -15.31 -35.59
CA THR A 236 22.85 -14.13 -34.76
C THR A 236 22.76 -12.90 -35.67
N LEU A 237 21.59 -12.26 -35.71
CA LEU A 237 21.32 -11.08 -36.53
C LEU A 237 21.53 -9.81 -35.69
N ASN A 238 22.64 -9.10 -35.93
CA ASN A 238 23.03 -7.91 -35.17
C ASN A 238 22.63 -6.59 -35.84
N ALA A 239 22.42 -6.61 -37.16
CA ALA A 239 22.25 -5.41 -37.94
C ALA A 239 20.80 -4.90 -37.96
N ALA A 240 20.66 -3.60 -38.26
CA ALA A 240 19.40 -3.00 -38.65
C ALA A 240 19.05 -3.39 -40.08
N ASN A 241 18.36 -4.53 -40.26
CA ASN A 241 18.02 -5.03 -41.58
C ASN A 241 16.84 -4.25 -42.19
N THR A 242 16.80 -4.21 -43.53
CA THR A 242 15.85 -3.42 -44.35
C THR A 242 15.19 -4.22 -45.46
N PHE A 243 15.43 -5.53 -45.54
CA PHE A 243 14.79 -6.39 -46.53
C PHE A 243 13.27 -6.47 -46.31
N THR A 244 12.52 -6.68 -47.39
CA THR A 244 11.05 -6.69 -47.37
C THR A 244 10.44 -8.07 -47.57
N GLY A 245 11.25 -9.07 -47.93
CA GLY A 245 10.81 -10.46 -48.05
C GLY A 245 10.66 -11.16 -46.69
N PRO A 246 10.08 -12.38 -46.68
CA PRO A 246 9.87 -13.13 -45.45
C PRO A 246 11.17 -13.69 -44.88
N THR A 247 11.14 -14.02 -43.57
CA THR A 247 12.19 -14.83 -42.93
C THR A 247 11.64 -16.23 -42.61
N TYR A 248 12.36 -17.28 -43.04
CA TYR A 248 12.07 -18.67 -42.67
C TYR A 248 13.14 -19.23 -41.74
N ILE A 249 12.73 -19.72 -40.59
CA ILE A 249 13.56 -20.42 -39.61
C ILE A 249 13.14 -21.89 -39.67
N ASN A 250 13.76 -22.63 -40.59
CA ASN A 250 13.40 -24.01 -40.91
C ASN A 250 14.03 -25.01 -39.94
N GLU A 251 15.28 -24.76 -39.52
CA GLU A 251 16.01 -25.62 -38.57
C GLU A 251 17.04 -24.82 -37.77
N GLY A 252 17.41 -25.32 -36.59
CA GLY A 252 18.42 -24.73 -35.73
C GLY A 252 17.93 -23.46 -35.04
N THR A 253 18.86 -22.55 -34.69
CA THR A 253 18.53 -21.36 -33.88
C THR A 253 18.80 -20.05 -34.62
N VAL A 254 17.86 -19.11 -34.55
CA VAL A 254 18.08 -17.70 -34.89
C VAL A 254 18.04 -16.84 -33.64
N VAL A 255 18.95 -15.89 -33.54
CA VAL A 255 19.03 -14.97 -32.41
C VAL A 255 18.87 -13.54 -32.88
N ALA A 256 17.81 -12.89 -32.41
CA ALA A 256 17.51 -11.50 -32.75
C ALA A 256 18.21 -10.55 -31.77
N ARG A 257 19.13 -9.71 -32.26
CA ARG A 257 19.84 -8.71 -31.46
C ARG A 257 19.60 -7.27 -31.92
N HIS A 258 18.60 -7.06 -32.77
CA HIS A 258 18.17 -5.74 -33.23
C HIS A 258 16.65 -5.68 -33.44
N ASN A 259 16.06 -4.49 -33.27
CA ASN A 259 14.61 -4.27 -33.40
C ASN A 259 14.08 -4.56 -34.82
N THR A 260 14.91 -4.37 -35.83
CA THR A 260 14.62 -4.69 -37.24
C THR A 260 15.44 -5.87 -37.75
N ALA A 261 15.78 -6.83 -36.88
CA ALA A 261 16.57 -8.02 -37.27
C ALA A 261 15.93 -8.78 -38.45
N PHE A 262 14.60 -8.78 -38.57
CA PHE A 262 13.86 -9.46 -39.63
C PHE A 262 13.42 -8.53 -40.78
N GLY A 263 14.02 -7.34 -40.90
CA GLY A 263 13.66 -6.39 -41.96
C GLY A 263 12.34 -5.66 -41.67
N THR A 264 11.55 -5.41 -42.72
CA THR A 264 10.23 -4.80 -42.58
C THR A 264 9.19 -5.82 -42.14
N THR A 265 8.15 -5.38 -41.43
CA THR A 265 7.22 -6.31 -40.78
C THR A 265 6.11 -6.90 -41.66
N ALA A 266 6.14 -6.62 -42.97
CA ALA A 266 5.01 -6.90 -43.88
C ALA A 266 4.91 -8.38 -44.27
N ALA A 267 6.06 -9.04 -44.46
CA ALA A 267 6.12 -10.42 -44.94
C ALA A 267 6.09 -11.47 -43.82
N GLY A 268 6.42 -11.08 -42.58
CA GLY A 268 6.39 -11.96 -41.42
C GLY A 268 7.59 -12.90 -41.30
N THR A 269 7.64 -13.59 -40.16
CA THR A 269 8.66 -14.56 -39.81
C THR A 269 8.01 -15.91 -39.50
N PHE A 270 8.52 -16.97 -40.11
CA PHE A 270 8.00 -18.32 -40.02
C PHE A 270 8.99 -19.22 -39.29
N ILE A 271 8.56 -19.86 -38.21
CA ILE A 271 9.37 -20.77 -37.40
C ILE A 271 8.79 -22.17 -37.55
N ALA A 272 9.54 -23.04 -38.22
CA ALA A 272 9.13 -24.42 -38.48
C ALA A 272 9.33 -25.30 -37.24
N ASP A 273 8.70 -26.48 -37.27
CA ASP A 273 8.90 -27.49 -36.23
C ASP A 273 10.38 -27.91 -36.13
N GLY A 274 10.88 -28.00 -34.90
CA GLY A 274 12.29 -28.26 -34.59
C GLY A 274 13.21 -27.03 -34.63
N ALA A 275 12.72 -25.83 -34.96
CA ALA A 275 13.53 -24.61 -35.03
C ALA A 275 13.23 -23.63 -33.88
N THR A 276 14.20 -22.79 -33.51
CA THR A 276 14.09 -21.87 -32.36
C THR A 276 14.46 -20.44 -32.73
N LEU A 277 13.62 -19.49 -32.28
CA LEU A 277 13.96 -18.08 -32.17
C LEU A 277 14.33 -17.73 -30.71
N ASP A 278 15.58 -17.33 -30.49
CA ASP A 278 16.07 -16.81 -29.21
C ASP A 278 16.07 -15.27 -29.21
N ILE A 279 15.22 -14.69 -28.37
CA ILE A 279 15.13 -13.24 -28.14
C ILE A 279 16.00 -12.76 -26.97
N GLY A 280 16.69 -13.67 -26.27
CA GLY A 280 17.53 -13.36 -25.13
C GLY A 280 18.94 -12.91 -25.46
N GLY A 281 19.36 -12.95 -26.73
CA GLY A 281 20.75 -12.97 -27.22
C GLY A 281 21.76 -11.87 -26.84
N GLY A 282 21.62 -11.14 -25.74
CA GLY A 282 22.62 -10.17 -25.25
C GLY A 282 22.22 -8.71 -25.49
N LEU A 283 20.94 -8.40 -25.31
CA LEU A 283 20.42 -7.04 -25.26
C LEU A 283 20.22 -6.59 -23.80
N ASN A 284 20.23 -5.27 -23.61
CA ASN A 284 19.85 -4.67 -22.35
C ASN A 284 18.40 -5.06 -22.02
N VAL A 285 18.09 -5.11 -20.72
CA VAL A 285 16.74 -5.41 -20.22
C VAL A 285 15.70 -4.56 -20.96
N ASP A 286 14.66 -5.23 -21.48
CA ASP A 286 13.48 -4.61 -22.11
C ASP A 286 13.73 -3.77 -23.38
N THR A 287 14.89 -3.90 -24.02
CA THR A 287 15.25 -3.08 -25.19
C THR A 287 14.89 -3.68 -26.54
N LEU A 288 14.71 -5.00 -26.64
CA LEU A 288 14.27 -5.61 -27.90
C LEU A 288 12.80 -5.28 -28.15
N ASN A 289 12.48 -4.80 -29.34
CA ASN A 289 11.12 -4.61 -29.84
C ASN A 289 11.07 -4.93 -31.34
N LEU A 290 10.48 -6.07 -31.69
CA LEU A 290 10.38 -6.54 -33.08
C LEU A 290 9.19 -5.91 -33.85
N GLY A 291 8.56 -4.87 -33.29
CA GLY A 291 7.49 -4.12 -33.94
C GLY A 291 6.21 -4.94 -34.15
N ALA A 292 5.50 -4.65 -35.24
CA ALA A 292 4.25 -5.30 -35.61
C ALA A 292 4.45 -6.62 -36.40
N GLU A 293 5.67 -7.17 -36.36
CA GLU A 293 6.04 -8.41 -37.03
C GLU A 293 5.10 -9.55 -36.64
N LEU A 294 4.60 -10.26 -37.65
CA LEU A 294 3.75 -11.42 -37.45
C LEU A 294 4.61 -12.68 -37.43
N PHE A 295 4.63 -13.37 -36.29
CA PHE A 295 5.31 -14.66 -36.16
C PHE A 295 4.33 -15.80 -36.37
N THR A 296 4.58 -16.65 -37.36
CA THR A 296 3.86 -17.91 -37.54
C THR A 296 4.76 -19.05 -37.09
N VAL A 297 4.33 -19.82 -36.09
CA VAL A 297 5.19 -20.76 -35.37
C VAL A 297 4.54 -22.13 -35.22
N SER A 298 5.37 -23.16 -35.26
CA SER A 298 5.01 -24.53 -34.89
C SER A 298 6.17 -25.19 -34.16
N GLY A 299 5.86 -26.18 -33.32
CA GLY A 299 6.84 -27.12 -32.81
C GLY A 299 7.37 -26.82 -31.42
N SER A 300 8.19 -27.75 -30.93
CA SER A 300 8.80 -27.67 -29.60
C SER A 300 10.11 -26.90 -29.56
N GLY A 301 10.63 -26.52 -30.73
CA GLY A 301 11.95 -25.93 -30.93
C GLY A 301 13.10 -26.91 -30.72
N VAL A 302 14.32 -26.41 -30.85
CA VAL A 302 15.56 -27.18 -30.67
C VAL A 302 15.60 -27.75 -29.25
N ASP A 303 15.86 -29.05 -29.15
CA ASP A 303 15.90 -29.83 -27.91
C ASP A 303 14.62 -29.76 -27.05
N GLY A 304 13.48 -29.34 -27.63
CA GLY A 304 12.23 -29.18 -26.91
C GLY A 304 12.18 -27.98 -25.95
N GLN A 305 13.14 -27.05 -26.06
CA GLN A 305 13.29 -25.91 -25.15
C GLN A 305 12.38 -24.72 -25.48
N GLY A 306 11.69 -24.77 -26.62
CA GLY A 306 10.76 -23.76 -27.11
C GLY A 306 11.10 -23.33 -28.53
N ALA A 307 10.07 -23.20 -29.37
CA ALA A 307 10.20 -22.58 -30.69
C ALA A 307 10.47 -21.07 -30.57
N ILE A 308 10.07 -20.46 -29.44
CA ILE A 308 10.46 -19.12 -29.04
C ILE A 308 10.97 -19.17 -27.60
N VAL A 309 12.15 -18.60 -27.37
CA VAL A 309 12.81 -18.60 -26.06
C VAL A 309 13.42 -17.25 -25.71
N ASN A 310 13.46 -16.96 -24.41
CA ASN A 310 14.43 -16.01 -23.85
C ASN A 310 15.46 -16.82 -23.03
N ASN A 311 16.58 -17.17 -23.65
CA ASN A 311 17.63 -17.99 -23.02
C ASN A 311 18.64 -17.16 -22.19
N HIS A 312 18.36 -15.89 -21.93
CA HIS A 312 19.22 -15.01 -21.14
C HIS A 312 18.53 -14.58 -19.84
N ALA A 313 19.32 -14.21 -18.81
CA ALA A 313 18.78 -13.80 -17.51
C ALA A 313 18.01 -12.48 -17.56
N ASN A 314 18.41 -11.56 -18.45
CA ASN A 314 17.68 -10.31 -18.68
C ASN A 314 16.29 -10.60 -19.21
N ARG A 315 15.28 -10.01 -18.57
CA ARG A 315 13.92 -10.02 -19.12
C ARG A 315 13.82 -9.18 -20.41
N GLN A 316 12.91 -9.58 -21.29
CA GLN A 316 12.58 -8.89 -22.52
C GLN A 316 11.06 -8.74 -22.60
N LEU A 317 10.53 -7.69 -21.97
CA LEU A 317 9.09 -7.47 -21.97
C LEU A 317 8.59 -7.03 -23.35
N ASN A 318 9.31 -6.18 -24.07
CA ASN A 318 8.78 -5.48 -25.26
C ASN A 318 9.02 -6.20 -26.59
N ALA A 319 9.57 -7.42 -26.57
CA ALA A 319 10.09 -8.08 -27.76
C ALA A 319 9.01 -8.51 -28.77
N PHE A 320 7.87 -9.03 -28.28
CA PHE A 320 6.85 -9.67 -29.11
C PHE A 320 5.50 -8.99 -29.03
N GLY A 321 4.86 -8.81 -30.19
CA GLY A 321 3.47 -8.36 -30.31
C GLY A 321 2.51 -9.45 -30.79
N ARG A 322 2.77 -10.11 -31.93
CA ARG A 322 1.76 -10.91 -32.64
C ARG A 322 2.24 -12.32 -32.96
N LEU A 323 1.47 -13.32 -32.55
CA LEU A 323 1.74 -14.74 -32.73
C LEU A 323 0.58 -15.48 -33.39
N VAL A 324 0.88 -16.36 -34.35
CA VAL A 324 -0.08 -17.28 -34.98
C VAL A 324 0.50 -18.69 -34.90
N LEU A 325 -0.27 -19.65 -34.42
CA LEU A 325 0.15 -21.05 -34.39
C LEU A 325 -0.20 -21.71 -35.73
N ALA A 326 0.80 -22.37 -36.32
CA ALA A 326 0.65 -23.28 -37.46
C ALA A 326 0.70 -24.77 -37.03
N GLY A 327 1.02 -25.01 -35.76
CA GLY A 327 1.06 -26.31 -35.11
C GLY A 327 1.19 -26.14 -33.59
N ASP A 328 1.11 -27.24 -32.84
CA ASP A 328 1.36 -27.20 -31.40
C ASP A 328 2.74 -26.59 -31.13
N THR A 329 2.80 -25.61 -30.24
CA THR A 329 3.97 -24.76 -30.06
C THR A 329 4.38 -24.70 -28.61
N THR A 330 5.67 -24.89 -28.35
CA THR A 330 6.27 -24.68 -27.03
C THR A 330 6.98 -23.34 -26.96
N VAL A 331 6.81 -22.62 -25.85
CA VAL A 331 7.55 -21.41 -25.49
C VAL A 331 8.34 -21.62 -24.22
N GLY A 332 9.62 -21.24 -24.24
CA GLY A 332 10.55 -21.41 -23.14
C GLY A 332 11.06 -20.09 -22.57
N ALA A 333 11.53 -20.12 -21.33
CA ALA A 333 12.05 -18.94 -20.65
C ALA A 333 13.08 -19.31 -19.58
N VAL A 334 14.32 -18.84 -19.75
CA VAL A 334 15.28 -18.64 -18.66
C VAL A 334 15.08 -17.25 -18.06
N GLY A 335 14.91 -16.23 -18.89
CA GLY A 335 14.47 -14.89 -18.49
C GLY A 335 13.02 -14.63 -18.86
N ARG A 336 12.35 -13.72 -18.13
CA ARG A 336 10.95 -13.36 -18.44
C ARG A 336 10.84 -12.75 -19.83
N TRP A 337 9.75 -13.04 -20.52
CA TRP A 337 9.34 -12.28 -21.71
C TRP A 337 7.82 -12.24 -21.85
N ASP A 338 7.32 -11.24 -22.57
CA ASP A 338 5.89 -10.99 -22.71
C ASP A 338 5.48 -10.95 -24.19
N ILE A 339 4.20 -11.21 -24.42
CA ILE A 339 3.49 -10.72 -25.61
C ILE A 339 2.77 -9.44 -25.19
N ARG A 340 3.24 -8.30 -25.70
CA ARG A 340 2.74 -6.96 -25.36
C ARG A 340 3.03 -5.96 -26.48
N GLN A 341 2.33 -4.82 -26.44
CA GLN A 341 2.47 -3.74 -27.43
C GLN A 341 2.12 -4.19 -28.86
N ASN A 342 2.13 -3.26 -29.82
CA ASN A 342 1.91 -3.53 -31.25
C ASN A 342 0.64 -4.35 -31.57
N THR A 343 -0.46 -4.02 -30.89
CA THR A 343 -1.73 -4.78 -30.96
C THR A 343 -1.52 -6.24 -30.58
N PRO A 344 -1.21 -6.51 -29.29
CA PRO A 344 -0.70 -7.82 -28.90
C PRO A 344 -1.75 -8.91 -29.11
N SER A 345 -1.38 -10.01 -29.77
CA SER A 345 -2.33 -11.07 -30.12
C SER A 345 -1.70 -12.46 -30.20
N VAL A 346 -2.48 -13.49 -29.86
CA VAL A 346 -2.15 -14.90 -30.08
C VAL A 346 -3.33 -15.58 -30.80
N THR A 347 -3.10 -16.13 -31.99
CA THR A 347 -4.10 -16.92 -32.71
C THR A 347 -3.76 -18.40 -32.62
N LEU A 348 -4.63 -19.19 -32.00
CA LEU A 348 -4.37 -20.60 -31.68
C LEU A 348 -4.62 -21.57 -32.84
N ASN A 349 -5.56 -21.28 -33.74
CA ASN A 349 -5.86 -22.10 -34.93
C ASN A 349 -6.08 -23.61 -34.67
N GLY A 350 -6.65 -23.97 -33.52
CA GLY A 350 -6.89 -25.36 -33.12
C GLY A 350 -5.71 -26.03 -32.42
N HIS A 351 -4.62 -25.30 -32.18
CA HIS A 351 -3.37 -25.82 -31.61
C HIS A 351 -3.17 -25.43 -30.14
N THR A 352 -2.18 -26.07 -29.52
CA THR A 352 -1.78 -25.84 -28.13
C THR A 352 -0.56 -24.94 -28.03
N LEU A 353 -0.61 -23.91 -27.18
CA LEU A 353 0.56 -23.16 -26.74
C LEU A 353 1.03 -23.66 -25.36
N THR A 354 2.20 -24.27 -25.31
CA THR A 354 2.78 -24.84 -24.09
C THR A 354 3.89 -23.98 -23.52
N LYS A 355 3.76 -23.54 -22.27
CA LYS A 355 4.79 -22.81 -21.53
C LYS A 355 5.65 -23.75 -20.68
N ILE A 356 6.96 -23.72 -20.91
CA ILE A 356 8.00 -24.41 -20.11
C ILE A 356 9.06 -23.43 -19.57
N GLY A 357 10.00 -23.93 -18.78
CA GLY A 357 11.04 -23.12 -18.14
C GLY A 357 10.58 -22.44 -16.85
N SER A 358 11.52 -22.10 -15.99
CA SER A 358 11.25 -21.60 -14.63
C SER A 358 10.75 -20.15 -14.59
N SER A 359 11.09 -19.33 -15.59
CA SER A 359 10.74 -17.92 -15.64
C SER A 359 9.30 -17.65 -16.08
N GLU A 360 8.88 -16.39 -15.93
CA GLU A 360 7.55 -15.92 -16.28
C GLU A 360 7.38 -15.71 -17.80
N PHE A 361 6.23 -16.12 -18.34
CA PHE A 361 5.75 -15.73 -19.66
C PHE A 361 4.39 -15.02 -19.47
N CYS A 362 4.25 -13.83 -20.02
CA CYS A 362 3.07 -13.00 -19.76
C CYS A 362 2.34 -12.57 -21.05
N LEU A 363 1.01 -12.61 -21.01
CA LEU A 363 0.15 -11.94 -21.96
C LEU A 363 -0.36 -10.62 -21.34
N VAL A 364 0.07 -9.48 -21.90
CA VAL A 364 -0.26 -8.15 -21.37
C VAL A 364 -1.15 -7.41 -22.36
N ALA A 365 -2.41 -7.15 -21.99
CA ALA A 365 -3.42 -6.56 -22.86
C ALA A 365 -3.62 -7.29 -24.20
N ALA A 366 -3.25 -8.58 -24.27
CA ALA A 366 -3.26 -9.36 -25.49
C ALA A 366 -4.65 -9.89 -25.85
N GLN A 367 -4.94 -10.02 -27.14
CA GLN A 367 -6.14 -10.68 -27.64
C GLN A 367 -5.80 -12.12 -28.08
N VAL A 368 -6.41 -13.12 -27.44
CA VAL A 368 -6.24 -14.54 -27.80
C VAL A 368 -7.45 -15.00 -28.62
N TYR A 369 -7.24 -15.56 -29.81
CA TYR A 369 -8.28 -15.95 -30.77
C TYR A 369 -8.21 -17.43 -31.17
N GLY A 370 -9.35 -17.94 -31.66
CA GLY A 370 -9.47 -19.28 -32.26
C GLY A 370 -9.67 -20.40 -31.24
N SER A 371 -10.09 -21.57 -31.72
CA SER A 371 -10.09 -22.80 -30.93
C SER A 371 -8.64 -23.21 -30.60
N GLY A 372 -8.44 -23.97 -29.53
CA GLY A 372 -7.12 -24.42 -29.08
C GLY A 372 -6.91 -24.30 -27.57
N HIS A 373 -5.70 -24.58 -27.11
CA HIS A 373 -5.41 -24.75 -25.68
C HIS A 373 -4.18 -23.97 -25.23
N LEU A 374 -4.17 -23.53 -23.98
CA LEU A 374 -2.98 -23.00 -23.31
C LEU A 374 -2.57 -23.98 -22.21
N VAL A 375 -1.30 -24.35 -22.15
CA VAL A 375 -0.78 -25.28 -21.13
C VAL A 375 0.42 -24.67 -20.45
N THR A 376 0.40 -24.59 -19.12
CA THR A 376 1.54 -24.17 -18.31
C THR A 376 2.14 -25.39 -17.64
N THR A 377 3.31 -25.82 -18.11
CA THR A 377 4.01 -27.00 -17.59
C THR A 377 5.03 -26.63 -16.51
N GLN A 378 5.68 -25.47 -16.64
CA GLN A 378 6.69 -24.98 -15.69
C GLN A 378 6.65 -23.45 -15.56
N GLY A 379 7.11 -22.96 -14.41
CA GLY A 379 7.23 -21.54 -14.13
C GLY A 379 5.88 -20.86 -13.98
N ILE A 380 5.82 -19.58 -14.37
CA ILE A 380 4.63 -18.73 -14.24
C ILE A 380 4.10 -18.39 -15.63
N PHE A 381 2.82 -18.62 -15.86
CA PHE A 381 2.07 -18.01 -16.96
C PHE A 381 1.20 -16.89 -16.40
N ARG A 382 1.41 -15.65 -16.82
CA ARG A 382 0.66 -14.48 -16.31
C ARG A 382 -0.34 -13.95 -17.33
N LEU A 383 -1.56 -13.69 -16.87
CA LEU A 383 -2.53 -12.86 -17.57
C LEU A 383 -2.59 -11.48 -16.90
N GLU A 384 -2.29 -10.43 -17.68
CA GLU A 384 -2.14 -9.07 -17.15
C GLU A 384 -3.07 -8.05 -17.81
N GLY A 385 -3.68 -7.18 -16.98
CA GLY A 385 -4.40 -6.01 -17.43
C GLY A 385 -5.65 -6.35 -18.24
N ALA A 386 -5.73 -5.80 -19.45
CA ALA A 386 -6.88 -5.92 -20.36
C ALA A 386 -6.78 -7.14 -21.31
N THR A 387 -5.95 -8.15 -20.99
CA THR A 387 -5.86 -9.38 -21.80
C THR A 387 -7.23 -10.03 -21.95
N ARG A 388 -7.57 -10.47 -23.17
CA ARG A 388 -8.86 -11.09 -23.51
C ARG A 388 -8.66 -12.46 -24.13
N LEU A 389 -9.43 -13.44 -23.64
CA LEU A 389 -9.46 -14.81 -24.15
C LEU A 389 -10.73 -14.99 -25.01
N ASN A 390 -10.66 -14.60 -26.28
CA ASN A 390 -11.79 -14.53 -27.23
C ASN A 390 -12.11 -15.89 -27.89
N GLY A 391 -11.94 -17.00 -27.17
CA GLY A 391 -12.29 -18.34 -27.66
C GLY A 391 -13.69 -18.79 -27.22
N ASP A 392 -13.98 -20.07 -27.43
CA ASP A 392 -15.23 -20.74 -27.09
C ASP A 392 -15.06 -21.74 -25.93
N ALA A 393 -16.14 -22.49 -25.61
CA ALA A 393 -16.17 -23.42 -24.49
C ALA A 393 -15.26 -24.65 -24.65
N ALA A 394 -14.77 -24.93 -25.87
CA ALA A 394 -13.81 -26.00 -26.11
C ALA A 394 -12.37 -25.58 -25.74
N ASN A 395 -12.09 -24.28 -25.62
CA ASN A 395 -10.78 -23.81 -25.22
C ASN A 395 -10.51 -24.09 -23.73
N THR A 396 -9.25 -24.44 -23.43
CA THR A 396 -8.81 -24.69 -22.05
C THR A 396 -7.51 -23.96 -21.72
N LEU A 397 -7.36 -23.60 -20.44
CA LEU A 397 -6.07 -23.23 -19.85
C LEU A 397 -5.73 -24.27 -18.77
N THR A 398 -4.70 -25.07 -18.99
CA THR A 398 -4.28 -26.12 -18.05
C THR A 398 -3.01 -25.72 -17.31
N VAL A 399 -3.02 -25.84 -15.98
CA VAL A 399 -1.84 -25.66 -15.13
C VAL A 399 -1.39 -27.01 -14.59
N LYS A 400 -0.20 -27.45 -15.00
CA LYS A 400 0.39 -28.75 -14.63
C LYS A 400 1.02 -28.73 -13.23
N PRO A 401 1.39 -29.90 -12.67
CA PRO A 401 2.00 -29.97 -11.35
C PRO A 401 3.24 -29.09 -11.21
N GLY A 402 3.29 -28.29 -10.14
CA GLY A 402 4.38 -27.35 -9.84
C GLY A 402 4.35 -26.03 -10.61
N ALA A 403 3.51 -25.90 -11.64
CA ALA A 403 3.36 -24.67 -12.40
C ALA A 403 2.38 -23.68 -11.74
N ARG A 404 2.44 -22.41 -12.18
CA ARG A 404 1.60 -21.33 -11.64
C ARG A 404 0.91 -20.54 -12.75
N LEU A 405 -0.38 -20.28 -12.55
CA LEU A 405 -1.11 -19.20 -13.25
C LEU A 405 -1.11 -17.95 -12.35
N ASP A 406 -0.67 -16.81 -12.87
CA ASP A 406 -0.75 -15.54 -12.15
C ASP A 406 -1.77 -14.61 -12.82
N LEU A 407 -2.67 -14.04 -12.02
CA LEU A 407 -3.60 -13.01 -12.47
C LEU A 407 -3.11 -11.67 -11.93
N TYR A 408 -2.78 -10.74 -12.82
CA TYR A 408 -2.23 -9.43 -12.45
C TYR A 408 -3.13 -8.30 -12.96
N SER A 409 -3.96 -7.77 -12.07
CA SER A 409 -4.99 -6.78 -12.43
C SER A 409 -5.75 -7.24 -13.68
N PHE A 410 -6.16 -8.50 -13.72
CA PHE A 410 -6.91 -9.04 -14.86
C PHE A 410 -8.35 -8.50 -14.76
N THR A 411 -8.74 -7.56 -15.64
CA THR A 411 -9.77 -6.53 -15.36
C THR A 411 -11.04 -6.53 -16.23
N SER A 412 -11.26 -7.49 -17.12
CA SER A 412 -12.29 -7.33 -18.16
C SER A 412 -13.69 -7.82 -17.72
N ALA A 413 -14.61 -6.90 -17.40
CA ALA A 413 -16.05 -7.22 -17.21
C ALA A 413 -16.71 -7.86 -18.46
N THR A 414 -16.04 -7.80 -19.61
CA THR A 414 -16.43 -8.43 -20.88
C THR A 414 -15.70 -9.76 -21.15
N ASN A 415 -14.81 -10.23 -20.27
CA ASN A 415 -14.17 -11.55 -20.35
C ASN A 415 -15.05 -12.60 -19.66
N ALA A 416 -16.34 -12.65 -19.95
CA ALA A 416 -17.14 -13.87 -19.75
C ALA A 416 -16.65 -14.95 -20.75
N SER A 417 -15.35 -15.24 -20.69
CA SER A 417 -14.66 -16.19 -21.52
C SER A 417 -15.18 -17.56 -21.13
N PRO A 418 -15.74 -18.34 -22.06
CA PRO A 418 -16.26 -19.67 -21.78
C PRO A 418 -15.15 -20.71 -21.53
N TRP A 419 -13.88 -20.29 -21.51
CA TRP A 419 -12.73 -21.16 -21.34
C TRP A 419 -12.77 -21.93 -20.03
N THR A 420 -12.41 -23.21 -20.09
CA THR A 420 -12.24 -24.02 -18.88
C THR A 420 -10.83 -23.88 -18.32
N LEU A 421 -10.71 -23.51 -17.05
CA LEU A 421 -9.44 -23.52 -16.31
C LEU A 421 -9.27 -24.86 -15.61
N ILE A 422 -8.19 -25.57 -15.93
CA ILE A 422 -7.92 -26.91 -15.42
C ILE A 422 -6.67 -26.89 -14.56
N PHE A 423 -6.81 -27.31 -13.30
CA PHE A 423 -5.70 -27.46 -12.36
C PHE A 423 -5.41 -28.94 -12.14
N GLU A 424 -4.20 -29.36 -12.53
CA GLU A 424 -3.66 -30.67 -12.18
C GLU A 424 -3.17 -30.70 -10.72
N PRO A 425 -2.91 -31.88 -10.13
CA PRO A 425 -2.38 -31.95 -8.76
C PRO A 425 -1.13 -31.08 -8.56
N LEU A 426 -1.04 -30.38 -7.42
CA LEU A 426 0.12 -29.55 -7.05
C LEU A 426 0.34 -28.29 -7.94
N SER A 427 -0.71 -27.79 -8.58
CA SER A 427 -0.70 -26.55 -9.36
C SER A 427 -1.12 -25.34 -8.53
N TRP A 428 -0.73 -24.14 -8.97
CA TRP A 428 -0.96 -22.90 -8.23
C TRP A 428 -1.69 -21.86 -9.06
N ILE A 429 -2.50 -21.06 -8.38
CA ILE A 429 -2.97 -19.76 -8.85
C ILE A 429 -2.53 -18.67 -7.88
N THR A 430 -2.02 -17.56 -8.41
CA THR A 430 -1.57 -16.41 -7.63
C THR A 430 -2.24 -15.10 -8.04
N ALA A 431 -2.37 -14.20 -7.06
CA ALA A 431 -2.77 -12.81 -7.30
C ALA A 431 -1.55 -11.89 -7.29
N GLY A 432 -1.21 -11.36 -8.47
CA GLY A 432 -0.05 -10.48 -8.67
C GLY A 432 -0.25 -9.06 -8.13
N ASN A 433 -1.43 -8.47 -8.35
CA ASN A 433 -1.78 -7.11 -7.88
C ASN A 433 -3.30 -6.87 -7.90
N SER A 434 -3.76 -5.87 -7.14
CA SER A 434 -5.15 -5.39 -7.07
C SER A 434 -6.12 -6.33 -6.36
N PHE A 435 -7.15 -5.72 -5.78
CA PHE A 435 -8.20 -6.39 -5.02
C PHE A 435 -9.46 -6.63 -5.88
N HIS A 436 -10.44 -7.36 -5.35
CA HIS A 436 -11.71 -7.62 -6.03
C HIS A 436 -12.36 -6.29 -6.45
N PRO A 437 -12.91 -6.16 -7.70
CA PRO A 437 -13.29 -7.23 -8.62
C PRO A 437 -12.23 -7.67 -9.65
N TYR A 438 -10.97 -7.27 -9.45
CA TYR A 438 -9.89 -7.69 -10.33
C TYR A 438 -9.45 -9.14 -10.06
N ASN A 439 -8.72 -9.72 -11.02
CA ASN A 439 -8.21 -11.10 -10.97
C ASN A 439 -9.33 -12.13 -10.86
N THR A 440 -10.33 -11.94 -11.71
CA THR A 440 -11.51 -12.80 -11.80
C THR A 440 -11.36 -13.79 -12.94
N TRP A 441 -11.63 -15.06 -12.67
CA TRP A 441 -11.83 -16.08 -13.70
C TRP A 441 -13.33 -16.34 -13.86
N TRP A 442 -13.87 -16.08 -15.06
CA TRP A 442 -15.30 -16.16 -15.36
C TRP A 442 -15.77 -17.48 -15.98
N GLY A 443 -14.86 -18.27 -16.52
CA GLY A 443 -15.17 -19.58 -17.07
C GLY A 443 -15.24 -20.67 -15.99
N PRO A 444 -15.69 -21.89 -16.33
CA PRO A 444 -15.68 -23.01 -15.39
C PRO A 444 -14.25 -23.38 -14.96
N VAL A 445 -14.14 -23.97 -13.77
CA VAL A 445 -12.88 -24.49 -13.21
C VAL A 445 -13.00 -25.99 -12.95
N THR A 446 -11.99 -26.75 -13.35
CA THR A 446 -11.88 -28.18 -13.08
C THR A 446 -10.63 -28.47 -12.25
N LEU A 447 -10.81 -29.15 -11.12
CA LEU A 447 -9.76 -29.57 -10.20
C LEU A 447 -9.53 -31.07 -10.38
N ASN A 448 -8.47 -31.45 -11.09
CA ASN A 448 -8.05 -32.86 -11.21
C ASN A 448 -7.26 -33.34 -9.99
N GLY A 449 -6.82 -32.40 -9.14
CA GLY A 449 -6.18 -32.65 -7.85
C GLY A 449 -6.18 -31.39 -7.00
N THR A 450 -5.35 -31.36 -5.96
CA THR A 450 -5.27 -30.19 -5.07
C THR A 450 -4.63 -29.00 -5.77
N MET A 451 -5.39 -27.91 -5.91
CA MET A 451 -4.92 -26.58 -6.32
C MET A 451 -4.48 -25.76 -5.10
N PHE A 452 -3.49 -24.89 -5.27
CA PHE A 452 -3.07 -23.92 -4.26
C PHE A 452 -3.41 -22.49 -4.67
N ILE A 453 -4.03 -21.71 -3.78
CA ILE A 453 -4.29 -20.28 -3.96
C ILE A 453 -3.33 -19.49 -3.07
N ASP A 454 -2.54 -18.60 -3.67
CA ASP A 454 -1.50 -17.83 -2.97
C ASP A 454 -1.44 -16.35 -3.42
N GLY A 455 -0.73 -15.52 -2.67
CA GLY A 455 -0.63 -14.07 -2.88
C GLY A 455 -0.49 -13.28 -1.57
N SER A 456 -0.20 -12.00 -1.70
CA SER A 456 -0.02 -11.08 -0.57
C SER A 456 -1.31 -10.32 -0.22
N SER A 457 -1.36 -9.72 0.98
CA SER A 457 -2.46 -8.88 1.44
C SER A 457 -2.76 -7.70 0.49
N GLY A 458 -4.01 -7.24 0.45
CA GLY A 458 -4.48 -6.19 -0.46
C GLY A 458 -4.70 -6.66 -1.90
N ARG A 459 -4.74 -7.98 -2.14
CA ARG A 459 -4.96 -8.60 -3.44
C ARG A 459 -6.01 -9.70 -3.36
N SER A 460 -6.58 -10.11 -4.49
CA SER A 460 -7.53 -11.23 -4.52
C SER A 460 -7.43 -12.12 -5.74
N VAL A 461 -7.94 -13.34 -5.63
CA VAL A 461 -8.37 -14.21 -6.75
C VAL A 461 -9.87 -14.42 -6.66
N THR A 462 -10.59 -14.32 -7.77
CA THR A 462 -12.03 -14.56 -7.80
C THR A 462 -12.39 -15.65 -8.80
N PHE A 463 -13.21 -16.62 -8.39
CA PHE A 463 -13.85 -17.59 -9.28
C PHE A 463 -15.33 -17.26 -9.39
N SER A 464 -15.77 -16.88 -10.60
CA SER A 464 -17.14 -16.42 -10.84
C SER A 464 -18.08 -17.47 -11.41
N ASN A 465 -17.61 -18.70 -11.61
CA ASN A 465 -18.37 -19.80 -12.21
C ASN A 465 -18.15 -21.11 -11.43
N SER A 466 -18.75 -22.19 -11.91
CA SER A 466 -18.70 -23.50 -11.25
C SER A 466 -17.26 -24.04 -11.14
N VAL A 467 -16.97 -24.61 -9.98
CA VAL A 467 -15.74 -25.35 -9.67
C VAL A 467 -16.11 -26.83 -9.50
N SER A 468 -15.47 -27.71 -10.27
CA SER A 468 -15.81 -29.13 -10.37
C SER A 468 -14.56 -30.03 -10.31
N GLY A 469 -14.72 -31.35 -10.30
CA GLY A 469 -13.63 -32.33 -10.40
C GLY A 469 -13.36 -33.14 -9.12
N ALA A 470 -12.46 -34.11 -9.19
CA ALA A 470 -12.14 -34.98 -8.06
C ALA A 470 -11.28 -34.31 -6.98
N GLY A 471 -10.60 -33.21 -7.34
CA GLY A 471 -9.68 -32.46 -6.48
C GLY A 471 -10.36 -31.48 -5.52
N GLY A 472 -9.54 -30.75 -4.78
CA GLY A 472 -9.93 -29.68 -3.86
C GLY A 472 -8.94 -28.52 -3.95
N PHE A 473 -8.98 -27.58 -3.02
CA PHE A 473 -7.97 -26.53 -3.00
C PHE A 473 -7.58 -26.05 -1.61
N ILE A 474 -6.35 -25.56 -1.52
CA ILE A 474 -5.72 -25.04 -0.31
C ILE A 474 -5.42 -23.55 -0.52
N LYS A 475 -5.99 -22.71 0.34
CA LYS A 475 -5.78 -21.27 0.37
C LYS A 475 -4.64 -20.93 1.35
N ASN A 476 -3.45 -20.61 0.81
CA ASN A 476 -2.19 -20.47 1.55
C ASN A 476 -1.67 -19.03 1.69
N GLY A 477 -2.00 -18.15 0.75
CA GLY A 477 -1.53 -16.76 0.76
C GLY A 477 -2.28 -15.87 1.75
N THR A 478 -1.80 -14.64 1.97
CA THR A 478 -2.52 -13.60 2.73
C THR A 478 -3.50 -12.79 1.87
N CYS A 479 -3.54 -13.02 0.56
CA CYS A 479 -4.57 -12.49 -0.34
C CYS A 479 -5.97 -12.99 0.05
N GLU A 480 -7.02 -12.38 -0.51
CA GLU A 480 -8.38 -12.90 -0.40
C GLU A 480 -8.72 -13.82 -1.58
N ALA A 481 -9.60 -14.78 -1.34
CA ALA A 481 -10.16 -15.61 -2.41
C ALA A 481 -11.68 -15.53 -2.37
N PHE A 482 -12.32 -15.32 -3.51
CA PHE A 482 -13.78 -15.23 -3.63
C PHE A 482 -14.29 -16.35 -4.53
N VAL A 483 -15.32 -17.06 -4.07
CA VAL A 483 -16.01 -18.11 -4.84
C VAL A 483 -17.48 -17.74 -4.95
N PHE A 484 -17.91 -17.39 -6.17
CA PHE A 484 -19.30 -17.00 -6.46
C PHE A 484 -20.14 -18.12 -7.06
N GLY A 485 -19.54 -19.15 -7.67
CA GLY A 485 -20.31 -20.26 -8.26
C GLY A 485 -21.16 -20.98 -7.21
N ASP A 486 -22.47 -21.11 -7.45
CA ASP A 486 -23.45 -21.71 -6.54
C ASP A 486 -23.75 -23.19 -6.85
N ALA A 487 -23.17 -23.72 -7.94
CA ALA A 487 -23.29 -25.11 -8.38
C ALA A 487 -21.91 -25.80 -8.43
N ASN A 488 -21.08 -25.61 -7.39
CA ASN A 488 -19.78 -26.27 -7.31
C ASN A 488 -19.95 -27.76 -6.95
N THR A 489 -19.16 -28.63 -7.57
CA THR A 489 -19.28 -30.09 -7.47
C THR A 489 -17.95 -30.79 -7.21
N TYR A 490 -16.91 -30.06 -6.83
CA TYR A 490 -15.61 -30.66 -6.55
C TYR A 490 -15.66 -31.57 -5.30
N ALA A 491 -15.01 -32.73 -5.38
CA ALA A 491 -15.10 -33.77 -4.36
C ALA A 491 -14.02 -33.68 -3.26
N GLY A 492 -12.89 -33.05 -3.57
CA GLY A 492 -11.77 -32.91 -2.62
C GLY A 492 -12.04 -31.93 -1.49
N THR A 493 -11.07 -31.80 -0.59
CA THR A 493 -11.19 -30.95 0.60
C THR A 493 -10.93 -29.47 0.28
N THR A 494 -11.56 -28.59 1.06
CA THR A 494 -11.26 -27.15 1.06
C THR A 494 -10.48 -26.80 2.32
N THR A 495 -9.25 -26.32 2.18
CA THR A 495 -8.44 -25.90 3.34
C THR A 495 -8.12 -24.42 3.26
N VAL A 496 -8.43 -23.66 4.32
CA VAL A 496 -8.06 -22.26 4.46
C VAL A 496 -6.91 -22.15 5.45
N SER A 497 -5.67 -22.23 4.97
CA SER A 497 -4.47 -22.17 5.79
C SER A 497 -4.16 -20.73 6.23
N ASN A 498 -4.44 -19.75 5.38
CA ASN A 498 -4.12 -18.33 5.60
C ASN A 498 -5.05 -17.38 4.81
N GLY A 499 -5.19 -16.15 5.27
CA GLY A 499 -6.02 -15.12 4.65
C GLY A 499 -7.51 -15.47 4.71
N LEU A 500 -8.30 -14.81 3.86
CA LEU A 500 -9.77 -14.97 3.83
C LEU A 500 -10.20 -15.77 2.60
N LEU A 501 -11.12 -16.72 2.81
CA LEU A 501 -11.88 -17.38 1.76
C LEU A 501 -13.35 -16.97 1.89
N HIS A 502 -13.86 -16.25 0.90
CA HIS A 502 -15.22 -15.74 0.82
C HIS A 502 -16.09 -16.68 0.02
N ILE A 503 -17.13 -17.23 0.65
CA ILE A 503 -18.14 -18.06 0.01
C ILE A 503 -19.50 -17.37 0.10
N PHE A 504 -20.04 -17.00 -1.06
CA PHE A 504 -21.27 -16.21 -1.14
C PHE A 504 -22.52 -17.05 -0.81
N GLN A 505 -22.59 -18.29 -1.32
CA GLN A 505 -23.74 -19.17 -1.14
C GLN A 505 -23.30 -20.58 -0.71
N PRO A 506 -24.17 -21.37 -0.04
CA PRO A 506 -23.84 -22.72 0.40
C PRO A 506 -23.29 -23.64 -0.70
N GLY A 507 -23.85 -23.56 -1.91
CA GLY A 507 -23.41 -24.34 -3.06
C GLY A 507 -22.01 -23.95 -3.59
N GLY A 508 -21.42 -22.85 -3.11
CA GLY A 508 -20.03 -22.50 -3.37
C GLY A 508 -19.00 -23.32 -2.60
N LEU A 509 -19.42 -23.99 -1.52
CA LEU A 509 -18.58 -24.84 -0.68
C LEU A 509 -19.19 -26.25 -0.58
N PRO A 510 -19.04 -27.10 -1.62
CA PRO A 510 -19.60 -28.45 -1.62
C PRO A 510 -19.03 -29.31 -0.48
N GLY A 511 -19.91 -30.05 0.19
CA GLY A 511 -19.55 -30.91 1.32
C GLY A 511 -19.45 -30.20 2.67
N HIS A 512 -19.87 -28.93 2.79
CA HIS A 512 -19.85 -28.21 4.08
C HIS A 512 -20.69 -28.87 5.18
N GLN A 513 -21.63 -29.75 4.83
CA GLN A 513 -22.43 -30.54 5.77
C GLN A 513 -21.74 -31.85 6.22
N GLU A 514 -20.59 -32.19 5.65
CA GLU A 514 -19.87 -33.43 5.92
C GLU A 514 -18.59 -33.15 6.72
N GLY A 515 -18.43 -33.82 7.86
CA GLY A 515 -17.21 -33.71 8.68
C GLY A 515 -15.95 -34.05 7.89
N GLY A 516 -14.93 -33.18 7.97
CA GLY A 516 -13.61 -33.40 7.35
C GLY A 516 -13.46 -32.90 5.90
N ARG A 517 -14.52 -32.37 5.28
CA ARG A 517 -14.45 -31.75 3.93
C ARG A 517 -13.85 -30.35 3.93
N VAL A 518 -13.98 -29.63 5.04
CA VAL A 518 -13.50 -28.24 5.18
C VAL A 518 -12.60 -28.15 6.39
N ALA A 519 -11.45 -27.47 6.25
CA ALA A 519 -10.53 -27.21 7.35
C ALA A 519 -10.06 -25.75 7.35
N VAL A 520 -9.95 -25.14 8.53
CA VAL A 520 -9.48 -23.77 8.71
C VAL A 520 -8.26 -23.77 9.64
N GLY A 521 -7.13 -23.33 9.09
CA GLY A 521 -5.84 -23.18 9.76
C GLY A 521 -5.79 -22.03 10.76
N PRO A 522 -4.75 -21.94 11.60
CA PRO A 522 -4.63 -20.91 12.65
C PRO A 522 -4.62 -19.46 12.12
N SER A 523 -4.23 -19.24 10.87
CA SER A 523 -4.23 -17.92 10.20
C SER A 523 -5.33 -17.79 9.14
N GLY A 524 -6.19 -18.79 9.01
CA GLY A 524 -7.26 -18.84 8.02
C GLY A 524 -8.57 -18.27 8.57
N THR A 525 -9.33 -17.62 7.70
CA THR A 525 -10.71 -17.24 7.95
C THR A 525 -11.62 -17.70 6.81
N LEU A 526 -12.63 -18.49 7.14
CA LEU A 526 -13.71 -18.81 6.21
C LEU A 526 -14.83 -17.78 6.42
N VAL A 527 -15.18 -17.01 5.38
CA VAL A 527 -16.19 -15.96 5.43
C VAL A 527 -17.43 -16.39 4.65
N VAL A 528 -18.56 -16.53 5.34
CA VAL A 528 -19.87 -16.86 4.76
C VAL A 528 -20.77 -15.64 4.73
N TYR A 529 -21.52 -15.46 3.65
CA TYR A 529 -22.40 -14.31 3.47
C TYR A 529 -23.82 -14.68 3.90
N ALA A 530 -24.25 -14.16 5.04
CA ALA A 530 -25.54 -14.46 5.61
C ALA A 530 -26.67 -13.77 4.83
N ALA A 531 -27.72 -14.54 4.54
CA ALA A 531 -29.00 -14.05 4.06
C ALA A 531 -30.12 -15.01 4.48
N GLU A 532 -31.31 -14.48 4.71
CA GLU A 532 -32.52 -15.26 5.01
C GLU A 532 -33.28 -15.66 3.72
N ASP A 533 -32.71 -15.37 2.55
CA ASP A 533 -33.21 -15.78 1.24
C ASP A 533 -32.18 -16.63 0.46
N ALA A 534 -32.49 -17.01 -0.77
CA ALA A 534 -31.63 -17.83 -1.61
C ALA A 534 -30.32 -17.16 -2.05
N SER A 535 -30.13 -15.86 -1.76
CA SER A 535 -28.91 -15.14 -2.13
C SER A 535 -27.70 -15.56 -1.30
N GLY A 536 -27.89 -16.20 -0.13
CA GLY A 536 -26.81 -16.47 0.81
C GLY A 536 -26.98 -17.67 1.73
N TRP A 537 -26.25 -17.62 2.85
CA TRP A 537 -26.23 -18.64 3.88
C TRP A 537 -27.32 -18.38 4.92
N SER A 538 -28.29 -19.30 5.00
CA SER A 538 -29.27 -19.32 6.09
C SER A 538 -28.60 -19.71 7.42
N LYS A 539 -29.25 -19.42 8.55
CA LYS A 539 -28.72 -19.79 9.87
C LYS A 539 -28.39 -21.29 10.00
N SER A 540 -29.23 -22.15 9.43
CA SER A 540 -29.01 -23.60 9.44
C SER A 540 -27.76 -23.99 8.64
N ALA A 541 -27.52 -23.35 7.48
CA ALA A 541 -26.32 -23.63 6.68
C ALA A 541 -25.05 -23.09 7.35
N ILE A 542 -25.15 -21.98 8.09
CA ILE A 542 -24.05 -21.49 8.93
C ILE A 542 -23.76 -22.50 10.06
N ASP A 543 -24.79 -23.09 10.68
CA ASP A 543 -24.61 -24.18 11.67
C ASP A 543 -23.91 -25.40 11.06
N ASP A 544 -24.24 -25.78 9.81
CA ASP A 544 -23.55 -26.88 9.12
C ASP A 544 -22.05 -26.59 8.99
N VAL A 545 -21.66 -25.39 8.55
CA VAL A 545 -20.25 -24.98 8.46
C VAL A 545 -19.59 -25.00 9.83
N ARG A 546 -20.24 -24.40 10.82
CA ARG A 546 -19.74 -24.27 12.20
C ARG A 546 -19.44 -25.63 12.83
N THR A 547 -20.32 -26.61 12.62
CA THR A 547 -20.27 -27.93 13.27
C THR A 547 -19.41 -28.94 12.53
N ASN A 548 -19.37 -28.89 11.19
CA ASN A 548 -18.68 -29.90 10.37
C ASN A 548 -17.28 -29.47 9.88
N THR A 549 -16.96 -28.17 9.94
CA THR A 549 -15.62 -27.68 9.57
C THR A 549 -14.60 -27.97 10.66
N LEU A 550 -13.43 -28.50 10.29
CA LEU A 550 -12.31 -28.66 11.19
C LEU A 550 -11.59 -27.31 11.41
N PHE A 551 -11.89 -26.63 12.50
CA PHE A 551 -11.11 -25.48 12.98
C PHE A 551 -9.92 -25.99 13.80
N THR A 552 -8.72 -25.86 13.25
CA THR A 552 -7.51 -26.50 13.79
C THR A 552 -6.89 -25.78 15.00
N SER A 553 -7.34 -24.57 15.33
CA SER A 553 -6.83 -23.74 16.43
C SER A 553 -7.91 -22.79 16.93
N ALA A 554 -7.77 -22.28 18.16
CA ALA A 554 -8.58 -21.18 18.68
C ALA A 554 -8.46 -19.89 17.84
N THR A 555 -7.40 -19.74 17.04
CA THR A 555 -7.22 -18.57 16.15
C THR A 555 -7.82 -18.76 14.76
N SER A 556 -8.18 -19.98 14.37
CA SER A 556 -8.97 -20.27 13.17
C SER A 556 -10.31 -19.54 13.28
N CYS A 557 -10.81 -18.95 12.19
CA CYS A 557 -11.96 -18.05 12.27
C CYS A 557 -13.09 -18.39 11.30
N LEU A 558 -14.32 -18.37 11.82
CA LEU A 558 -15.55 -18.31 11.03
C LEU A 558 -16.04 -16.86 10.99
N GLY A 559 -16.05 -16.27 9.79
CA GLY A 559 -16.56 -14.94 9.52
C GLY A 559 -18.00 -14.97 9.04
N ILE A 560 -18.89 -14.25 9.72
CA ILE A 560 -20.27 -14.01 9.28
C ILE A 560 -20.34 -12.63 8.64
N ASN A 561 -20.59 -12.60 7.33
CA ASN A 561 -20.71 -11.38 6.55
C ASN A 561 -22.18 -11.01 6.36
N THR A 562 -22.55 -9.83 6.83
CA THR A 562 -23.93 -9.29 6.79
C THR A 562 -24.13 -8.30 5.65
N ALA A 563 -23.40 -8.42 4.53
CA ALA A 563 -23.48 -7.46 3.43
C ALA A 563 -24.90 -7.32 2.82
N TRP A 564 -25.73 -8.36 2.92
CA TRP A 564 -27.06 -8.42 2.31
C TRP A 564 -28.22 -8.00 3.22
N GLY A 565 -28.00 -7.93 4.54
CA GLY A 565 -29.02 -7.45 5.48
C GLY A 565 -28.58 -7.65 6.92
N ASP A 566 -29.38 -7.15 7.86
CA ASP A 566 -29.21 -7.47 9.27
C ASP A 566 -29.48 -8.96 9.51
N LEU A 567 -28.75 -9.57 10.45
CA LEU A 567 -28.93 -10.95 10.87
C LEU A 567 -29.07 -11.03 12.39
N ILE A 568 -30.13 -11.69 12.87
CA ILE A 568 -30.21 -12.15 14.26
C ILE A 568 -29.81 -13.63 14.26
N TYR A 569 -28.61 -13.95 14.75
CA TYR A 569 -28.15 -15.34 14.86
C TYR A 569 -28.42 -15.88 16.26
N ASP A 570 -29.61 -16.46 16.43
CA ASP A 570 -30.21 -16.92 17.69
C ASP A 570 -29.76 -18.33 18.12
N ARG A 571 -28.51 -18.68 17.82
CA ARG A 571 -27.92 -19.98 18.18
C ARG A 571 -26.78 -19.78 19.18
N ASP A 572 -26.61 -20.75 20.08
CA ASP A 572 -25.49 -20.77 21.02
C ASP A 572 -24.18 -21.01 20.27
N LEU A 573 -23.20 -20.13 20.44
CA LEU A 573 -21.82 -20.24 19.95
C LEU A 573 -20.92 -20.72 21.08
N THR A 574 -20.63 -22.02 21.13
CA THR A 574 -19.83 -22.65 22.21
C THR A 574 -18.54 -23.31 21.71
N ASP A 575 -18.23 -23.09 20.44
CA ASP A 575 -17.12 -23.73 19.74
C ASP A 575 -15.77 -23.12 20.13
N ALA A 576 -14.67 -23.87 20.01
CA ALA A 576 -13.37 -23.41 20.49
C ALA A 576 -12.67 -22.35 19.59
N HIS A 577 -13.23 -22.04 18.42
CA HIS A 577 -12.62 -21.20 17.38
C HIS A 577 -13.12 -19.74 17.42
N ALA A 578 -12.44 -18.85 16.69
CA ALA A 578 -12.75 -17.42 16.67
C ALA A 578 -13.94 -17.08 15.75
N TYR A 579 -14.72 -16.07 16.13
CA TYR A 579 -15.80 -15.54 15.31
C TYR A 579 -15.49 -14.15 14.79
N GLY A 580 -15.82 -13.91 13.52
CA GLY A 580 -15.63 -12.62 12.86
C GLY A 580 -16.93 -12.03 12.34
N LYS A 581 -17.18 -10.75 12.59
CA LYS A 581 -18.27 -9.99 11.97
C LYS A 581 -17.74 -9.18 10.79
N TYR A 582 -18.33 -9.40 9.62
CA TYR A 582 -18.07 -8.68 8.37
C TYR A 582 -19.38 -8.09 7.79
N GLY A 583 -19.25 -7.28 6.75
CA GLY A 583 -20.40 -6.63 6.08
C GLY A 583 -20.94 -5.42 6.83
N ARG A 584 -21.61 -4.53 6.10
CA ARG A 584 -22.01 -3.19 6.60
C ARG A 584 -23.20 -3.18 7.57
N ASN A 585 -24.01 -4.23 7.60
CA ASN A 585 -25.24 -4.27 8.40
C ASN A 585 -24.98 -4.86 9.80
N THR A 586 -26.03 -5.12 10.56
CA THR A 586 -25.96 -5.57 11.96
C THR A 586 -25.97 -7.09 12.06
N LEU A 587 -25.13 -7.64 12.94
CA LEU A 587 -25.25 -9.00 13.45
C LEU A 587 -25.65 -8.93 14.92
N THR A 588 -26.72 -9.61 15.32
CA THR A 588 -27.17 -9.69 16.71
C THR A 588 -27.02 -11.12 17.21
N LEU A 589 -26.37 -11.32 18.35
CA LEU A 589 -26.09 -12.64 18.93
C LEU A 589 -26.79 -12.82 20.30
N PRO A 590 -28.10 -13.12 20.35
CA PRO A 590 -28.85 -13.19 21.60
C PRO A 590 -28.62 -14.47 22.43
N GLY A 591 -27.96 -15.48 21.87
CA GLY A 591 -27.69 -16.75 22.55
C GLY A 591 -26.52 -16.70 23.53
N LYS A 592 -26.00 -17.88 23.89
CA LYS A 592 -24.74 -18.02 24.62
C LYS A 592 -23.57 -17.87 23.65
N ASN A 593 -22.72 -16.89 23.88
CA ASN A 593 -21.51 -16.66 23.09
C ASN A 593 -20.28 -17.01 23.96
N LEU A 594 -20.04 -18.31 24.14
CA LEU A 594 -19.08 -18.87 25.10
C LEU A 594 -17.97 -19.65 24.37
N PHE A 595 -17.05 -18.94 23.73
CA PHE A 595 -15.96 -19.54 22.96
C PHE A 595 -14.60 -19.06 23.49
N GLY A 596 -13.65 -19.95 23.75
CA GLY A 596 -12.33 -19.59 24.31
C GLY A 596 -11.40 -18.76 23.39
N ALA A 597 -11.92 -18.28 22.26
CA ALA A 597 -11.20 -17.58 21.20
C ALA A 597 -11.60 -16.11 21.09
N ALA A 598 -10.94 -15.35 20.21
CA ALA A 598 -11.21 -13.93 20.04
C ALA A 598 -12.50 -13.68 19.23
N LEU A 599 -13.28 -12.68 19.66
CA LEU A 599 -14.34 -12.07 18.87
C LEU A 599 -13.76 -10.93 18.02
N LYS A 600 -14.01 -10.94 16.72
CA LYS A 600 -13.47 -9.95 15.77
C LYS A 600 -14.61 -9.22 15.07
N VAL A 601 -14.55 -7.90 14.95
CA VAL A 601 -15.55 -7.07 14.27
C VAL A 601 -14.85 -6.16 13.27
N TYR A 602 -15.04 -6.43 11.98
CA TYR A 602 -14.30 -5.77 10.90
C TYR A 602 -15.11 -4.74 10.11
N ASN A 603 -16.45 -4.81 10.14
CA ASN A 603 -17.33 -3.85 9.48
C ASN A 603 -18.75 -3.95 10.05
N GLY A 604 -19.51 -2.86 9.97
CA GLY A 604 -20.89 -2.76 10.46
C GLY A 604 -20.97 -2.90 11.99
N THR A 605 -22.14 -3.31 12.47
CA THR A 605 -22.42 -3.43 13.91
C THR A 605 -22.53 -4.88 14.35
N LEU A 606 -21.92 -5.22 15.48
CA LEU A 606 -22.20 -6.44 16.23
C LEU A 606 -22.90 -6.07 17.54
N THR A 607 -24.03 -6.68 17.83
CA THR A 607 -24.79 -6.46 19.06
C THR A 607 -24.85 -7.75 19.89
N LEU A 608 -24.41 -7.67 21.14
CA LEU A 608 -24.59 -8.67 22.18
C LEU A 608 -25.71 -8.15 23.11
N PRO A 609 -26.99 -8.51 22.87
CA PRO A 609 -28.12 -7.93 23.59
C PRO A 609 -28.12 -8.33 25.06
N ASP A 610 -28.94 -7.67 25.88
CA ASP A 610 -29.11 -7.92 27.32
C ASP A 610 -29.50 -9.37 27.67
N THR A 611 -30.13 -10.07 26.73
CA THR A 611 -30.48 -11.50 26.83
C THR A 611 -29.32 -12.47 26.63
N SER A 612 -28.18 -11.99 26.14
CA SER A 612 -27.01 -12.84 25.82
C SER A 612 -26.10 -13.08 27.03
N THR A 613 -25.40 -14.22 27.04
CA THR A 613 -24.28 -14.47 27.96
C THR A 613 -23.00 -14.58 27.15
N ASN A 614 -21.99 -13.78 27.46
CA ASN A 614 -20.81 -13.65 26.61
C ASN A 614 -19.51 -13.96 27.37
N ALA A 615 -18.70 -14.86 26.82
CA ALA A 615 -17.36 -15.14 27.31
C ALA A 615 -16.43 -15.51 26.14
N PHE A 616 -15.36 -14.73 25.95
CA PHE A 616 -14.38 -14.93 24.87
C PHE A 616 -12.99 -14.44 25.27
N SER A 617 -11.92 -14.85 24.59
CA SER A 617 -10.55 -14.52 25.05
C SER A 617 -10.04 -13.15 24.66
N ALA A 618 -10.76 -12.43 23.78
CA ALA A 618 -10.50 -11.03 23.42
C ALA A 618 -11.67 -10.49 22.59
N ALA A 619 -11.80 -9.17 22.51
CA ALA A 619 -12.63 -8.51 21.49
C ALA A 619 -11.78 -7.53 20.68
N ILE A 620 -11.86 -7.64 19.36
CA ILE A 620 -11.05 -6.89 18.40
C ILE A 620 -11.98 -6.16 17.44
N VAL A 621 -12.00 -4.83 17.45
CA VAL A 621 -12.93 -4.03 16.64
C VAL A 621 -12.14 -3.12 15.68
N TYR A 622 -12.02 -3.53 14.41
CA TYR A 622 -11.20 -2.92 13.36
C TYR A 622 -12.02 -2.61 12.10
N GLY A 623 -12.56 -1.40 11.99
CA GLY A 623 -13.45 -1.04 10.89
C GLY A 623 -12.80 -0.53 9.61
N GLY A 624 -11.47 -0.31 9.59
CA GLY A 624 -10.85 0.58 8.61
C GLY A 624 -11.55 1.94 8.58
N ALA A 625 -11.56 2.58 7.41
CA ALA A 625 -12.22 3.89 7.23
C ALA A 625 -13.76 3.82 7.29
N ALA A 626 -14.36 2.69 6.93
CA ALA A 626 -15.82 2.50 6.96
C ALA A 626 -16.35 2.42 8.40
N GLY A 627 -15.52 1.91 9.30
CA GLY A 627 -15.80 1.79 10.71
C GLY A 627 -16.50 0.50 11.11
N ALA A 628 -16.38 0.16 12.40
CA ALA A 628 -16.96 -1.04 13.00
C ALA A 628 -17.44 -0.70 14.42
N SER A 629 -18.58 -1.30 14.79
CA SER A 629 -19.21 -1.07 16.09
C SER A 629 -19.47 -2.37 16.83
N LEU A 630 -19.21 -2.39 18.13
CA LEU A 630 -19.62 -3.48 19.03
C LEU A 630 -20.48 -2.92 20.17
N ASN A 631 -21.69 -3.42 20.32
CA ASN A 631 -22.59 -3.11 21.44
C ASN A 631 -22.61 -4.29 22.41
N ILE A 632 -22.26 -4.05 23.67
CA ILE A 632 -22.25 -5.02 24.77
C ILE A 632 -23.35 -4.62 25.76
N ASP A 633 -24.56 -5.08 25.49
CA ASP A 633 -25.73 -4.84 26.32
C ASP A 633 -26.01 -6.01 27.29
N GLY A 634 -25.51 -7.21 26.98
CA GLY A 634 -25.47 -8.36 27.90
C GLY A 634 -24.13 -8.49 28.65
N PRO A 635 -24.09 -9.24 29.76
CA PRO A 635 -22.86 -9.48 30.51
C PRO A 635 -21.78 -10.13 29.64
N ALA A 636 -20.54 -9.63 29.75
CA ALA A 636 -19.39 -10.11 29.01
C ALA A 636 -18.17 -10.36 29.90
N SER A 637 -17.43 -11.44 29.65
CA SER A 637 -16.14 -11.72 30.28
C SER A 637 -15.08 -12.02 29.23
N LEU A 638 -14.01 -11.23 29.22
CA LEU A 638 -12.85 -11.44 28.36
C LEU A 638 -11.74 -12.26 29.06
N GLY A 639 -11.92 -12.61 30.34
CA GLY A 639 -10.88 -13.24 31.15
C GLY A 639 -9.60 -12.40 31.20
N THR A 640 -8.46 -13.00 30.86
CA THR A 640 -7.16 -12.32 30.72
C THR A 640 -7.00 -11.58 29.38
N GLY A 641 -8.09 -11.50 28.61
CA GLY A 641 -8.16 -10.92 27.28
C GLY A 641 -8.13 -9.40 27.23
N THR A 642 -7.91 -8.89 26.02
CA THR A 642 -7.91 -7.45 25.72
C THR A 642 -9.14 -7.09 24.89
N LEU A 643 -9.79 -5.97 25.24
CA LEU A 643 -10.67 -5.24 24.33
C LEU A 643 -9.84 -4.22 23.55
N THR A 644 -9.74 -4.40 22.24
CA THR A 644 -9.04 -3.46 21.34
C THR A 644 -10.03 -2.77 20.41
N VAL A 645 -10.03 -1.44 20.42
CA VAL A 645 -10.92 -0.60 19.64
C VAL A 645 -10.08 0.32 18.76
N GLY A 646 -10.11 0.11 17.44
CA GLY A 646 -9.31 0.88 16.49
C GLY A 646 -7.81 0.60 16.66
N GLY A 647 -7.39 -0.60 16.25
CA GLY A 647 -6.02 -1.10 16.42
C GLY A 647 -5.24 -1.28 15.12
N ALA A 648 -5.85 -1.03 13.96
CA ALA A 648 -5.20 -1.00 12.66
C ALA A 648 -5.15 0.43 12.09
N GLY A 649 -4.20 0.69 11.19
CA GLY A 649 -4.01 2.04 10.64
C GLY A 649 -5.24 2.55 9.89
N ASN A 650 -5.60 3.82 10.12
CA ASN A 650 -6.81 4.47 9.60
C ASN A 650 -8.14 3.84 10.06
N ASP A 651 -8.14 3.03 11.12
CA ASP A 651 -9.37 2.51 11.71
C ASP A 651 -10.23 3.61 12.30
N ARG A 652 -11.55 3.36 12.32
CA ARG A 652 -12.55 4.18 12.99
C ARG A 652 -13.57 3.29 13.70
N SER A 653 -13.28 2.90 14.93
CA SER A 653 -14.07 1.87 15.63
C SER A 653 -14.70 2.37 16.91
N THR A 654 -15.89 1.87 17.23
CA THR A 654 -16.61 2.23 18.45
C THR A 654 -17.07 1.00 19.23
N VAL A 655 -17.10 1.12 20.56
CA VAL A 655 -17.71 0.13 21.45
C VAL A 655 -18.66 0.84 22.41
N ALA A 656 -19.88 0.32 22.53
CA ALA A 656 -20.84 0.75 23.55
C ALA A 656 -21.02 -0.36 24.58
N ILE A 657 -20.98 -0.03 25.88
CA ILE A 657 -21.13 -1.00 26.97
C ILE A 657 -22.20 -0.51 27.93
N SER A 658 -23.24 -1.33 28.12
CA SER A 658 -24.39 -1.02 28.98
C SER A 658 -24.50 -1.96 30.18
N ALA A 659 -23.87 -3.14 30.12
CA ALA A 659 -23.86 -4.17 31.17
C ALA A 659 -22.47 -4.42 31.77
N HIS A 660 -22.36 -5.43 32.64
CA HIS A 660 -21.08 -5.82 33.23
C HIS A 660 -20.12 -6.35 32.17
N ALA A 661 -18.88 -5.86 32.16
CA ALA A 661 -17.81 -6.34 31.29
C ALA A 661 -16.48 -6.46 32.03
N GLY A 662 -15.89 -7.66 32.08
CA GLY A 662 -14.57 -7.90 32.69
C GLY A 662 -13.49 -8.16 31.65
N MET A 663 -12.30 -7.58 31.79
CA MET A 663 -11.15 -7.79 30.89
C MET A 663 -9.82 -7.48 31.58
N ALA A 664 -8.70 -7.96 31.04
CA ALA A 664 -7.37 -7.55 31.53
C ALA A 664 -7.01 -6.15 31.05
N ARG A 665 -7.34 -5.83 29.78
CA ARG A 665 -6.92 -4.58 29.14
C ARG A 665 -8.03 -3.97 28.30
N LEU A 666 -8.09 -2.65 28.30
CA LEU A 666 -8.92 -1.86 27.39
C LEU A 666 -8.02 -0.90 26.63
N LEU A 667 -8.01 -1.03 25.31
CA LEU A 667 -7.13 -0.29 24.42
C LEU A 667 -7.97 0.40 23.35
N ALA A 668 -7.89 1.74 23.27
CA ALA A 668 -8.59 2.51 22.26
C ALA A 668 -7.63 3.40 21.46
N GLY A 669 -7.64 3.27 20.14
CA GLY A 669 -6.80 4.03 19.22
C GLY A 669 -5.33 3.71 19.37
N THR A 670 -4.92 2.50 19.00
CA THR A 670 -3.56 1.97 19.31
C THR A 670 -2.66 1.77 18.10
N ALA A 671 -2.97 2.40 16.97
CA ALA A 671 -2.14 2.40 15.78
C ALA A 671 -2.15 3.77 15.11
N LYS A 672 -1.15 4.02 14.26
CA LYS A 672 -1.00 5.30 13.58
C LYS A 672 -2.23 5.62 12.71
N GLY A 673 -2.86 6.75 12.98
CA GLY A 673 -4.09 7.18 12.28
C GLY A 673 -5.36 6.42 12.69
N ALA A 674 -5.27 5.47 13.62
CA ALA A 674 -6.43 4.76 14.15
C ALA A 674 -7.19 5.62 15.15
N SER A 675 -8.52 5.53 15.13
CA SER A 675 -9.41 6.17 16.09
C SER A 675 -10.30 5.12 16.74
N GLY A 676 -10.23 5.03 18.06
CA GLY A 676 -11.05 4.13 18.87
C GLY A 676 -11.84 4.89 19.91
N ALA A 677 -13.13 4.61 20.03
CA ALA A 677 -13.99 5.23 21.04
C ALA A 677 -14.76 4.19 21.85
N VAL A 678 -14.82 4.38 23.17
CA VAL A 678 -15.63 3.56 24.08
C VAL A 678 -16.67 4.44 24.77
N THR A 679 -17.93 4.03 24.72
CA THR A 679 -19.04 4.68 25.43
C THR A 679 -19.59 3.74 26.48
N GLN A 680 -19.53 4.14 27.75
CA GLN A 680 -20.17 3.43 28.84
C GLN A 680 -21.50 4.11 29.20
N ASN A 681 -22.59 3.36 29.06
CA ASN A 681 -23.94 3.81 29.37
C ASN A 681 -24.45 3.31 30.74
N GLY A 682 -23.80 2.28 31.29
CA GLY A 682 -24.19 1.65 32.55
C GLY A 682 -23.22 0.54 32.96
N GLY A 683 -23.70 -0.34 33.85
CA GLY A 683 -22.96 -1.53 34.28
C GLY A 683 -21.67 -1.26 35.07
N THR A 684 -20.97 -2.34 35.42
CA THR A 684 -19.63 -2.29 36.02
C THR A 684 -18.63 -2.86 35.03
N ILE A 685 -17.67 -2.06 34.60
CA ILE A 685 -16.56 -2.49 33.74
C ILE A 685 -15.32 -2.68 34.63
N GLU A 686 -14.68 -3.83 34.55
CA GLU A 686 -13.47 -4.16 35.32
C GLU A 686 -12.31 -4.41 34.36
N VAL A 687 -11.26 -3.58 34.47
CA VAL A 687 -10.07 -3.63 33.60
C VAL A 687 -8.81 -3.79 34.45
N GLY A 688 -8.16 -4.95 34.39
CA GLY A 688 -6.83 -5.13 34.98
C GLY A 688 -6.82 -4.85 36.49
N THR A 689 -7.73 -5.48 37.23
CA THR A 689 -7.89 -5.27 38.69
C THR A 689 -6.84 -6.00 39.54
N THR A 690 -5.91 -6.72 38.90
CA THR A 690 -4.77 -7.39 39.51
C THR A 690 -3.50 -6.54 39.42
N THR A 691 -2.62 -6.61 40.42
CA THR A 691 -1.36 -5.84 40.47
C THR A 691 -0.40 -6.19 39.32
N GLY A 692 -0.03 -5.23 38.48
CA GLY A 692 1.02 -5.36 37.45
C GLY A 692 1.02 -4.22 36.42
N SER A 693 2.20 -3.75 36.00
CA SER A 693 2.39 -2.57 35.11
C SER A 693 2.00 -2.79 33.64
N GLY A 694 1.41 -3.95 33.33
CA GLY A 694 0.99 -4.33 31.99
C GLY A 694 -0.47 -3.97 31.71
N ASP A 695 -1.34 -3.91 32.72
CA ASP A 695 -2.79 -4.04 32.52
C ASP A 695 -3.53 -2.72 32.77
N VAL A 696 -3.83 -2.05 31.66
CA VAL A 696 -4.14 -0.62 31.64
C VAL A 696 -5.34 -0.35 30.74
N THR A 697 -6.21 0.54 31.18
CA THR A 697 -7.04 1.32 30.26
C THR A 697 -6.15 2.36 29.57
N THR A 698 -5.86 2.17 28.28
CA THR A 698 -5.03 3.11 27.50
C THR A 698 -5.84 3.74 26.39
N LEU A 699 -5.86 5.07 26.36
CA LEU A 699 -6.54 5.85 25.32
C LEU A 699 -5.50 6.64 24.50
N GLY A 700 -5.42 6.35 23.21
CA GLY A 700 -4.55 7.04 22.25
C GLY A 700 -3.09 6.61 22.40
N ASN A 701 -2.66 5.63 21.59
CA ASN A 701 -1.30 5.08 21.58
C ASN A 701 -0.79 4.85 20.14
N ALA A 702 0.53 4.77 19.98
CA ALA A 702 1.20 4.44 18.70
C ALA A 702 0.77 5.27 17.47
N GLY A 703 0.40 6.53 17.67
CA GLY A 703 -0.01 7.52 16.69
C GLY A 703 -1.53 7.59 16.51
N GLY A 704 -2.28 6.97 17.41
CA GLY A 704 -3.74 6.88 17.38
C GLY A 704 -4.45 7.83 18.35
N TYR A 705 -5.76 7.97 18.13
CA TYR A 705 -6.69 8.73 18.95
C TYR A 705 -7.60 7.77 19.74
N GLY A 706 -7.61 7.91 21.06
CA GLY A 706 -8.48 7.14 21.95
C GLY A 706 -9.46 8.04 22.68
N TYR A 707 -10.73 7.64 22.70
CA TYR A 707 -11.81 8.33 23.41
C TYR A 707 -12.52 7.39 24.37
N TYR A 708 -12.85 7.90 25.56
CA TYR A 708 -13.74 7.24 26.48
C TYR A 708 -14.80 8.21 26.97
N ARG A 709 -16.06 7.84 26.81
CA ARG A 709 -17.22 8.58 27.31
C ARG A 709 -17.92 7.76 28.36
N MET A 710 -18.05 8.30 29.56
CA MET A 710 -18.79 7.67 30.65
C MET A 710 -20.06 8.48 30.95
N ASN A 711 -21.21 7.96 30.51
CA ASN A 711 -22.51 8.56 30.79
C ASN A 711 -23.02 8.15 32.18
N ASN A 712 -22.82 6.88 32.57
CA ASN A 712 -23.21 6.32 33.87
C ASN A 712 -22.44 5.01 34.14
N GLY A 713 -22.70 4.37 35.28
CA GLY A 713 -22.11 3.08 35.67
C GLY A 713 -20.86 3.21 36.53
N THR A 714 -20.03 2.17 36.55
CA THR A 714 -18.73 2.15 37.23
C THR A 714 -17.66 1.59 36.30
N LEU A 715 -16.53 2.30 36.15
CA LEU A 715 -15.30 1.77 35.58
C LEU A 715 -14.30 1.55 36.70
N LYS A 716 -13.97 0.29 37.00
CA LYS A 716 -12.85 -0.07 37.86
C LYS A 716 -11.66 -0.41 36.98
N THR A 717 -10.56 0.29 37.15
CA THR A 717 -9.34 -0.01 36.40
C THR A 717 -8.11 -0.01 37.30
N GLY A 718 -7.17 -0.91 37.03
CA GLY A 718 -5.87 -0.90 37.69
C GLY A 718 -5.11 0.39 37.39
N GLN A 719 -4.97 0.72 36.11
CA GLN A 719 -4.28 1.93 35.65
C GLN A 719 -5.05 2.61 34.52
N LEU A 720 -4.97 3.93 34.43
CA LEU A 720 -5.55 4.73 33.34
C LEU A 720 -4.50 5.66 32.74
N PHE A 721 -4.20 5.43 31.45
CA PHE A 721 -3.27 6.25 30.67
C PHE A 721 -4.01 6.98 29.55
N LEU A 722 -3.94 8.30 29.59
CA LEU A 722 -4.44 9.18 28.54
C LEU A 722 -3.23 9.70 27.75
N GLY A 723 -3.13 9.31 26.48
CA GLY A 723 -1.91 9.42 25.70
C GLY A 723 -1.01 8.18 25.88
N GLY A 724 -0.22 7.84 24.87
CA GLY A 724 0.50 6.56 24.79
C GLY A 724 2.02 6.66 24.65
N SER A 725 2.71 5.56 24.93
CA SER A 725 4.16 5.48 25.20
C SER A 725 5.08 5.48 23.98
N THR A 726 4.64 5.01 22.80
CA THR A 726 5.59 4.50 21.80
C THR A 726 5.88 5.41 20.61
N SER A 727 5.05 6.42 20.31
CA SER A 727 5.25 7.33 19.17
C SER A 727 4.59 8.70 19.37
N GLY A 728 5.02 9.73 18.63
CA GLY A 728 4.39 11.06 18.66
C GLY A 728 2.99 11.12 18.04
N ASN A 729 2.27 12.21 18.32
CA ASN A 729 0.93 12.54 17.84
C ASN A 729 -0.23 11.65 18.34
N ASN A 730 -0.15 11.16 19.58
CA ASN A 730 -1.29 10.48 20.20
C ASN A 730 -2.17 11.49 20.93
N ASP A 731 -3.47 11.22 20.97
CA ASP A 731 -4.44 12.05 21.70
C ASP A 731 -5.40 11.11 22.45
N GLY A 732 -5.42 11.21 23.77
CA GLY A 732 -6.31 10.45 24.66
C GLY A 732 -7.27 11.36 25.40
N VAL A 733 -8.58 11.14 25.25
CA VAL A 733 -9.62 11.96 25.89
C VAL A 733 -10.57 11.08 26.68
N PHE A 734 -10.81 11.44 27.94
CA PHE A 734 -11.79 10.81 28.81
C PHE A 734 -12.80 11.87 29.28
N ASP A 735 -14.07 11.69 28.93
CA ASP A 735 -15.18 12.52 29.38
C ASP A 735 -16.07 11.77 30.36
N LEU A 736 -16.16 12.28 31.59
CA LEU A 736 -17.04 11.78 32.64
C LEU A 736 -18.25 12.71 32.78
N PHE A 737 -19.42 12.22 32.35
CA PHE A 737 -20.70 12.93 32.53
C PHE A 737 -21.41 12.47 33.80
N GLY A 738 -21.29 11.20 34.17
CA GLY A 738 -21.90 10.60 35.35
C GLY A 738 -21.29 9.25 35.70
N GLY A 739 -21.69 8.66 36.83
CA GLY A 739 -21.14 7.39 37.32
C GLY A 739 -19.82 7.54 38.08
N THR A 740 -19.06 6.44 38.21
CA THR A 740 -17.82 6.37 39.01
C THR A 740 -16.64 5.78 38.22
N LEU A 741 -15.57 6.57 38.02
CA LEU A 741 -14.26 6.08 37.60
C LEU A 741 -13.42 5.77 38.85
N ASN A 742 -12.95 4.53 39.01
CA ASN A 742 -12.23 4.06 40.20
C ASN A 742 -10.88 3.43 39.84
N ILE A 743 -9.80 4.06 40.30
CA ILE A 743 -8.44 3.51 40.25
C ILE A 743 -8.24 2.60 41.46
N CYS A 744 -8.40 1.29 41.24
CA CYS A 744 -8.75 0.38 42.33
C CYS A 744 -7.58 -0.41 42.94
N VAL A 745 -6.38 -0.39 42.33
CA VAL A 745 -5.19 -1.12 42.83
C VAL A 745 -4.19 -0.18 43.50
N ALA A 746 -3.41 -0.68 44.45
CA ALA A 746 -2.52 0.13 45.30
C ALA A 746 -1.42 0.88 44.52
N ASP A 747 -0.86 0.26 43.49
CA ASP A 747 0.16 0.84 42.61
C ASP A 747 -0.46 1.33 41.29
N GLY A 748 -1.76 1.65 41.32
CA GLY A 748 -2.52 2.07 40.15
C GLY A 748 -2.16 3.48 39.72
N ASP A 749 -1.65 3.64 38.51
CA ASP A 749 -1.28 4.95 37.97
C ASP A 749 -2.46 5.58 37.22
N LEU A 750 -2.77 6.84 37.54
CA LEU A 750 -3.61 7.72 36.72
C LEU A 750 -2.72 8.76 36.05
N ILE A 751 -2.48 8.61 34.76
CA ILE A 751 -1.58 9.46 33.99
C ILE A 751 -2.35 10.19 32.90
N ILE A 752 -2.28 11.51 32.94
CA ILE A 752 -2.81 12.40 31.92
C ILE A 752 -1.63 12.94 31.11
N GLY A 753 -1.54 12.52 29.86
CA GLY A 753 -0.40 12.79 28.99
C GLY A 753 0.77 11.87 29.32
N PHE A 754 0.67 10.63 28.87
CA PHE A 754 1.73 9.62 28.98
C PHE A 754 2.53 9.52 27.67
N GLY A 755 3.83 9.22 27.78
CA GLY A 755 4.68 9.01 26.60
C GLY A 755 4.86 10.27 25.76
N TYR A 756 4.42 10.19 24.50
CA TYR A 756 4.41 11.31 23.56
C TYR A 756 2.99 11.79 23.22
N GLY A 757 1.99 11.31 23.98
CA GLY A 757 0.58 11.59 23.72
C GLY A 757 0.03 12.72 24.57
N ASN A 758 -0.85 13.54 24.01
CA ASN A 758 -1.64 14.47 24.79
C ASN A 758 -2.74 13.71 25.56
N GLY A 759 -3.06 14.18 26.77
CA GLY A 759 -4.11 13.61 27.60
C GLY A 759 -5.09 14.67 28.08
N GLN A 760 -6.38 14.38 28.03
CA GLN A 760 -7.43 15.23 28.58
C GLN A 760 -8.43 14.40 29.40
N LEU A 761 -8.63 14.80 30.66
CA LEU A 761 -9.66 14.23 31.53
C LEU A 761 -10.65 15.33 31.91
N ASN A 762 -11.90 15.18 31.47
CA ASN A 762 -12.95 16.16 31.64
C ASN A 762 -14.05 15.58 32.53
N LEU A 763 -14.35 16.24 33.64
CA LEU A 763 -15.46 15.89 34.51
C LEU A 763 -16.56 16.93 34.35
N PHE A 764 -17.60 16.57 33.61
CA PHE A 764 -18.86 17.32 33.53
C PHE A 764 -19.78 16.97 34.72
N GLY A 765 -19.60 15.79 35.30
CA GLY A 765 -20.27 15.30 36.50
C GLY A 765 -19.57 14.05 37.02
N GLY A 766 -20.27 13.25 37.83
CA GLY A 766 -19.78 11.97 38.33
C GLY A 766 -18.61 12.06 39.31
N THR A 767 -18.06 10.90 39.66
CA THR A 767 -16.99 10.79 40.66
C THR A 767 -15.76 10.05 40.11
N LEU A 768 -14.59 10.65 40.30
CA LEU A 768 -13.29 9.98 40.19
C LEU A 768 -12.78 9.59 41.58
N LEU A 769 -12.58 8.29 41.81
CA LEU A 769 -11.96 7.74 43.02
C LEU A 769 -10.53 7.32 42.70
N ASN A 770 -9.57 7.99 43.33
CA ASN A 770 -8.16 7.60 43.34
C ASN A 770 -7.69 7.45 44.79
N THR A 771 -8.27 6.48 45.49
CA THR A 771 -8.01 6.25 46.92
C THR A 771 -6.97 5.16 47.16
N ASN A 772 -6.80 4.24 46.20
CA ASN A 772 -5.86 3.14 46.29
C ASN A 772 -4.58 3.42 45.52
N GLY A 773 -4.69 4.02 44.32
CA GLY A 773 -3.58 4.25 43.40
C GLY A 773 -2.53 5.26 43.84
N ASN A 774 -1.62 5.58 42.92
CA ASN A 774 -0.57 6.58 43.06
C ASN A 774 -1.13 8.02 42.93
N GLU A 775 -0.25 9.02 42.85
CA GLU A 775 -0.67 10.40 42.56
C GLU A 775 -1.31 10.53 41.16
N ILE A 776 -2.22 11.48 40.99
CA ILE A 776 -2.70 11.88 39.67
C ILE A 776 -1.57 12.67 39.00
N ALA A 777 -1.00 12.14 37.92
CA ALA A 777 0.19 12.72 37.29
C ALA A 777 -0.13 13.32 35.92
N LEU A 778 0.23 14.59 35.73
CA LEU A 778 0.18 15.28 34.45
C LEU A 778 1.60 15.38 33.87
N GLY A 779 1.76 14.92 32.62
CA GLY A 779 3.02 14.99 31.89
C GLY A 779 4.08 14.07 32.48
N TRP A 780 3.89 12.76 32.31
CA TRP A 780 4.71 11.74 32.98
C TRP A 780 6.12 11.60 32.42
N GLU A 781 6.34 11.69 31.11
CA GLU A 781 7.67 11.48 30.54
C GLU A 781 8.44 12.79 30.41
N SER A 782 9.77 12.74 30.47
CA SER A 782 10.60 13.94 30.25
C SER A 782 10.84 14.18 28.75
N ASN A 783 10.81 15.45 28.32
CA ASN A 783 11.23 15.89 26.99
C ASN A 783 10.41 15.29 25.83
N ARG A 784 9.09 15.26 25.97
CA ARG A 784 8.18 14.68 24.97
C ARG A 784 7.22 15.67 24.34
N GLY A 785 7.19 16.91 24.82
CA GLY A 785 6.29 17.96 24.29
C GLY A 785 4.82 17.66 24.53
N VAL A 786 4.50 16.89 25.58
CA VAL A 786 3.15 16.45 25.91
C VAL A 786 2.33 17.59 26.49
N PHE A 787 1.04 17.64 26.14
CA PHE A 787 0.04 18.49 26.77
C PHE A 787 -0.94 17.66 27.61
N SER A 788 -1.17 18.10 28.85
CA SER A 788 -2.00 17.39 29.82
C SER A 788 -3.03 18.33 30.44
N MET A 789 -4.31 17.94 30.41
CA MET A 789 -5.39 18.75 30.97
C MET A 789 -6.31 17.93 31.87
N LEU A 790 -6.58 18.44 33.07
CA LEU A 790 -7.62 17.96 33.98
C LEU A 790 -8.64 19.07 34.20
N ASN A 791 -9.92 18.81 33.92
CA ASN A 791 -10.98 19.80 34.07
C ASN A 791 -12.10 19.31 34.99
N LEU A 792 -12.54 20.17 35.91
CA LEU A 792 -13.81 20.05 36.61
C LEU A 792 -14.74 21.13 36.07
N LEU A 793 -15.76 20.71 35.32
CA LEU A 793 -16.58 21.57 34.47
C LEU A 793 -18.03 21.72 34.95
N GLY A 794 -18.54 20.74 35.69
CA GLY A 794 -19.90 20.79 36.24
C GLY A 794 -19.95 20.69 37.76
N PRO A 795 -21.06 21.09 38.38
CA PRO A 795 -21.19 21.20 39.83
C PRO A 795 -21.13 19.85 40.56
N GLU A 796 -21.52 18.77 39.86
CA GLU A 796 -21.48 17.40 40.39
C GLU A 796 -20.13 16.71 40.16
N ALA A 797 -19.18 17.36 39.47
CA ALA A 797 -17.86 16.79 39.23
C ALA A 797 -17.09 16.67 40.56
N TYR A 798 -16.74 15.45 40.94
CA TYR A 798 -16.07 15.17 42.21
C TYR A 798 -14.83 14.30 42.00
N ILE A 799 -13.68 14.75 42.52
CA ILE A 799 -12.46 13.95 42.58
C ILE A 799 -12.11 13.70 44.04
N LEU A 800 -12.03 12.43 44.42
CA LEU A 800 -11.51 11.99 45.71
C LEU A 800 -10.15 11.31 45.53
N SER A 801 -9.10 12.06 45.83
CA SER A 801 -7.71 11.60 45.83
C SER A 801 -7.22 11.44 47.27
N ALA A 802 -7.92 10.57 48.03
CA ALA A 802 -7.73 10.41 49.48
C ALA A 802 -6.28 9.98 49.80
N GLY A 803 -5.52 10.84 50.48
CA GLY A 803 -4.10 10.61 50.78
C GLY A 803 -3.17 10.62 49.57
N ARG A 804 -3.62 11.06 48.37
CA ARG A 804 -2.83 11.11 47.13
C ARG A 804 -2.76 12.51 46.53
N ALA A 805 -1.61 12.86 45.96
CA ALA A 805 -1.36 14.19 45.39
C ALA A 805 -1.90 14.32 43.96
N VAL A 806 -2.05 15.56 43.51
CA VAL A 806 -2.16 15.92 42.09
C VAL A 806 -0.86 16.61 41.70
N ASN A 807 -0.10 15.98 40.80
CA ASN A 807 1.16 16.50 40.29
C ASN A 807 0.95 17.07 38.89
N VAL A 808 0.95 18.39 38.79
CA VAL A 808 0.64 19.15 37.56
C VAL A 808 1.81 19.17 36.59
N ALA A 809 3.03 18.87 37.04
CA ALA A 809 4.19 18.68 36.17
C ALA A 809 5.12 17.65 36.79
N LYS A 810 4.80 16.37 36.54
CA LYS A 810 5.54 15.23 37.10
C LYS A 810 6.99 15.23 36.63
N ASN A 811 7.21 15.45 35.34
CA ASN A 811 8.53 15.45 34.72
C ASN A 811 8.74 16.68 33.82
N SER A 812 9.96 16.81 33.27
CA SER A 812 10.47 18.08 32.74
C SER A 812 10.36 18.20 31.22
N LYS A 813 10.31 19.43 30.67
CA LYS A 813 10.29 19.75 29.22
C LYS A 813 9.07 19.22 28.45
N ASN A 814 7.89 19.30 29.07
CA ASN A 814 6.59 19.09 28.41
C ASN A 814 5.93 20.43 28.07
N LEU A 815 4.88 20.41 27.22
CA LEU A 815 4.24 21.62 26.73
C LEU A 815 3.52 22.37 27.85
N ALA A 816 2.63 21.68 28.57
CA ALA A 816 2.03 22.18 29.80
C ALA A 816 1.25 21.06 30.51
N GLY A 817 1.17 21.14 31.84
CA GLY A 817 0.13 20.49 32.62
C GLY A 817 -0.82 21.52 33.20
N VAL A 818 -2.13 21.29 33.05
CA VAL A 818 -3.17 22.26 33.43
C VAL A 818 -4.26 21.58 34.24
N VAL A 819 -4.60 22.15 35.39
CA VAL A 819 -5.78 21.81 36.18
C VAL A 819 -6.73 22.99 36.19
N ASN A 820 -7.92 22.82 35.63
CA ASN A 820 -8.96 23.85 35.62
C ASN A 820 -10.09 23.48 36.60
N LEU A 821 -10.29 24.35 37.59
CA LEU A 821 -11.34 24.28 38.61
C LEU A 821 -12.44 25.28 38.23
N ASN A 822 -13.19 24.99 37.16
CA ASN A 822 -14.31 25.82 36.71
C ASN A 822 -15.60 25.55 37.51
N SER A 823 -15.73 24.35 38.07
CA SER A 823 -16.83 23.95 38.95
C SER A 823 -16.39 22.74 39.79
N GLY A 824 -17.34 22.11 40.49
CA GLY A 824 -17.11 20.86 41.21
C GLY A 824 -16.12 20.95 42.37
N THR A 825 -15.64 19.80 42.85
CA THR A 825 -14.68 19.70 43.96
C THR A 825 -13.54 18.72 43.66
N LEU A 826 -12.31 19.21 43.80
CA LEU A 826 -11.10 18.39 43.85
C LEU A 826 -10.66 18.26 45.31
N ARG A 827 -10.78 17.06 45.89
CA ARG A 827 -10.26 16.73 47.22
C ARG A 827 -8.95 15.96 47.09
N ALA A 828 -7.85 16.53 47.57
CA ALA A 828 -6.51 15.95 47.39
C ALA A 828 -5.61 16.12 48.61
N LEU A 829 -4.56 15.28 48.66
CA LEU A 829 -3.46 15.41 49.61
C LEU A 829 -2.75 16.76 49.45
N ARG A 830 -2.37 17.10 48.21
CA ARG A 830 -1.80 18.39 47.77
C ARG A 830 -1.92 18.53 46.27
N VAL A 831 -1.79 19.75 45.77
CA VAL A 831 -1.58 20.06 44.36
C VAL A 831 -0.21 20.72 44.19
N TYR A 832 0.65 20.15 43.37
CA TYR A 832 2.02 20.64 43.23
C TYR A 832 2.61 20.34 41.85
N ALA A 833 3.80 20.87 41.58
CA ALA A 833 4.65 20.45 40.48
C ALA A 833 6.01 19.97 41.01
N SER A 834 6.49 18.83 40.52
CA SER A 834 7.83 18.33 40.84
C SER A 834 8.94 18.91 39.96
N SER A 835 8.59 19.53 38.84
CA SER A 835 9.51 20.21 37.94
C SER A 835 9.06 21.64 37.65
N SER A 836 10.01 22.58 37.68
CA SER A 836 9.80 23.95 37.21
C SER A 836 10.08 24.13 35.71
N ALA A 837 10.61 23.10 35.04
CA ALA A 837 10.99 23.16 33.62
C ALA A 837 9.83 22.83 32.65
N SER A 838 8.70 22.36 33.16
CA SER A 838 7.46 22.20 32.41
C SER A 838 6.44 23.22 32.94
N PRO A 839 5.76 24.00 32.08
CA PRO A 839 4.72 24.90 32.53
C PRO A 839 3.61 24.14 33.28
N SER A 840 3.28 24.59 34.48
CA SER A 840 2.25 23.99 35.34
C SER A 840 1.27 25.04 35.85
N TYR A 841 0.00 24.86 35.49
CA TYR A 841 -1.04 25.85 35.73
C TYR A 841 -2.19 25.24 36.54
N VAL A 842 -2.59 25.93 37.60
CA VAL A 842 -3.85 25.66 38.31
C VAL A 842 -4.73 26.89 38.18
N ASN A 843 -5.89 26.72 37.57
CA ASN A 843 -6.78 27.82 37.26
C ASN A 843 -8.05 27.71 38.09
N PHE A 844 -8.31 28.72 38.91
CA PHE A 844 -9.50 28.84 39.72
C PHE A 844 -10.55 29.68 39.00
N ASN A 845 -11.75 29.13 38.82
CA ASN A 845 -12.88 29.84 38.25
C ASN A 845 -14.22 29.32 38.83
N GLY A 846 -14.29 29.21 40.16
CA GLY A 846 -15.50 28.80 40.89
C GLY A 846 -15.50 27.34 41.40
N GLY A 847 -14.56 26.50 40.98
CA GLY A 847 -14.38 25.15 41.53
C GLY A 847 -13.68 25.15 42.89
N THR A 848 -13.96 24.12 43.70
CA THR A 848 -13.42 23.97 45.06
C THR A 848 -12.19 23.07 45.09
N LEU A 849 -11.09 23.59 45.63
CA LEU A 849 -9.94 22.78 46.05
C LEU A 849 -10.07 22.48 47.55
N ARG A 850 -10.33 21.21 47.89
CA ARG A 850 -10.50 20.76 49.27
C ARG A 850 -9.28 19.99 49.75
N ALA A 851 -8.80 20.34 50.94
CA ALA A 851 -7.73 19.60 51.59
C ALA A 851 -8.25 18.30 52.20
N ASP A 852 -7.49 17.22 52.01
CA ASP A 852 -7.82 15.93 52.59
C ASP A 852 -7.23 15.73 53.99
N VAL A 853 -6.03 16.25 54.22
CA VAL A 853 -5.28 16.16 55.49
C VAL A 853 -4.52 17.45 55.76
N SER A 854 -4.23 17.72 57.03
CA SER A 854 -3.43 18.89 57.43
C SER A 854 -1.99 18.81 56.89
N ARG A 855 -1.44 19.93 56.42
CA ARG A 855 -0.09 20.00 55.81
C ARG A 855 0.42 21.41 55.56
N THR A 856 1.72 21.58 55.36
CA THR A 856 2.35 22.89 55.12
C THR A 856 2.69 23.17 53.65
N ASP A 857 2.35 22.25 52.75
CA ASP A 857 2.72 22.26 51.34
C ASP A 857 1.51 21.87 50.45
N PHE A 858 0.33 22.39 50.76
CA PHE A 858 -0.93 22.00 50.10
C PHE A 858 -1.02 22.46 48.65
N LEU A 859 -0.52 23.66 48.35
CA LEU A 859 -0.42 24.21 47.00
C LEU A 859 0.94 24.88 46.83
N GLN A 860 1.79 24.38 45.93
CA GLN A 860 3.15 24.92 45.73
C GLN A 860 3.85 24.47 44.44
N GLY A 861 4.91 25.18 44.08
CA GLY A 861 5.87 24.79 43.03
C GLY A 861 5.36 24.98 41.60
N LEU A 862 4.18 25.56 41.43
CA LEU A 862 3.52 25.75 40.13
C LEU A 862 4.10 26.96 39.41
N THR A 863 4.01 26.95 38.07
CA THR A 863 4.30 28.14 37.26
C THR A 863 3.32 29.26 37.58
N ALA A 864 2.01 28.96 37.68
CA ALA A 864 1.02 29.91 38.14
C ALA A 864 -0.20 29.20 38.78
N ALA A 865 -0.74 29.81 39.84
CA ALA A 865 -2.09 29.54 40.32
C ALA A 865 -2.95 30.79 40.08
N THR A 866 -3.78 30.76 39.04
CA THR A 866 -4.44 31.96 38.49
C THR A 866 -5.90 32.01 38.91
N VAL A 867 -6.38 33.19 39.32
CA VAL A 867 -7.74 33.41 39.82
C VAL A 867 -8.58 34.18 38.80
N TYR A 868 -9.42 33.48 38.05
CA TYR A 868 -10.36 34.04 37.07
C TYR A 868 -11.67 34.50 37.74
N PRO A 869 -12.64 35.11 37.02
CA PRO A 869 -13.78 35.80 37.63
C PRO A 869 -14.65 34.97 38.58
N GLY A 870 -14.71 33.64 38.41
CA GLY A 870 -15.42 32.76 39.33
C GLY A 870 -14.74 32.60 40.71
N GLY A 871 -13.51 33.07 40.86
CA GLY A 871 -12.77 33.07 42.12
C GLY A 871 -12.13 31.73 42.48
N ALA A 872 -11.22 31.79 43.47
CA ALA A 872 -10.62 30.63 44.11
C ALA A 872 -11.43 30.21 45.32
N VAL A 873 -11.81 28.93 45.38
CA VAL A 873 -12.49 28.37 46.55
C VAL A 873 -11.59 27.32 47.18
N ILE A 874 -11.17 27.54 48.42
CA ILE A 874 -10.33 26.61 49.17
C ILE A 874 -11.06 26.16 50.44
N ASP A 875 -11.31 24.87 50.54
CA ASP A 875 -12.01 24.25 51.67
C ASP A 875 -11.03 23.50 52.57
N THR A 876 -11.00 23.90 53.85
CA THR A 876 -10.15 23.32 54.89
C THR A 876 -10.97 22.66 56.00
N THR A 877 -12.12 22.08 55.65
CA THR A 877 -12.98 21.37 56.60
C THR A 877 -12.18 20.35 57.42
N ASN A 878 -12.07 20.60 58.73
CA ASN A 878 -11.36 19.78 59.72
C ASN A 878 -9.84 19.64 59.56
N VAL A 879 -9.19 20.46 58.73
CA VAL A 879 -7.75 20.35 58.45
C VAL A 879 -7.06 21.71 58.39
N ASN A 880 -5.80 21.76 58.77
CA ASN A 880 -4.98 22.98 58.69
C ASN A 880 -3.99 22.86 57.55
N VAL A 881 -4.05 23.77 56.58
CA VAL A 881 -3.22 23.72 55.37
C VAL A 881 -2.49 25.02 55.09
N THR A 882 -1.32 24.94 54.45
CA THR A 882 -0.60 26.10 53.91
C THR A 882 -0.52 26.04 52.39
N ALA A 883 -0.96 27.10 51.72
CA ALA A 883 -0.75 27.34 50.30
C ALA A 883 0.45 28.27 50.12
N ASN A 884 1.62 27.70 49.80
CA ASN A 884 2.85 28.46 49.56
C ASN A 884 2.85 29.12 48.17
N GLN A 885 2.05 28.61 47.24
CA GLN A 885 1.87 29.20 45.92
C GLN A 885 1.14 30.56 46.02
N PRO A 886 1.68 31.64 45.42
CA PRO A 886 0.93 32.87 45.18
C PRO A 886 -0.35 32.62 44.38
N LEU A 887 -1.47 33.23 44.80
CA LEU A 887 -2.68 33.30 43.99
C LEU A 887 -2.66 34.57 43.14
N LEU A 888 -2.64 34.42 41.83
CA LEU A 888 -2.32 35.50 40.89
C LEU A 888 -3.56 35.99 40.13
N ALA A 889 -3.63 37.30 39.89
CA ALA A 889 -4.54 37.84 38.87
C ALA A 889 -4.03 37.48 37.46
N PRO A 890 -4.92 37.10 36.52
CA PRO A 890 -4.53 36.94 35.13
C PRO A 890 -4.18 38.31 34.52
N THR A 891 -2.99 38.41 33.91
CA THR A 891 -2.51 39.66 33.30
C THR A 891 -2.89 39.76 31.81
N GLY A 892 -2.89 40.98 31.27
CA GLY A 892 -3.07 41.23 29.83
C GLY A 892 -4.46 40.84 29.31
N TYR A 893 -4.49 40.26 28.11
CA TYR A 893 -5.68 39.68 27.49
C TYR A 893 -5.69 38.16 27.64
N GLY A 894 -6.87 37.56 27.51
CA GLY A 894 -7.10 36.13 27.47
C GLY A 894 -8.07 35.74 26.36
N VAL A 895 -8.13 34.45 26.06
CA VAL A 895 -9.08 33.89 25.09
C VAL A 895 -10.48 33.93 25.69
N ALA A 896 -11.34 34.77 25.15
CA ALA A 896 -12.72 34.92 25.62
C ALA A 896 -13.65 33.87 25.00
N SER A 897 -13.47 33.58 23.71
CA SER A 897 -14.27 32.57 23.00
C SER A 897 -13.56 32.06 21.76
N ILE A 898 -13.97 30.88 21.30
CA ILE A 898 -13.48 30.25 20.08
C ILE A 898 -14.68 29.94 19.18
N PRO A 899 -14.98 30.79 18.17
CA PRO A 899 -16.09 30.53 17.28
C PRO A 899 -15.85 29.27 16.44
N LEU A 900 -16.83 28.38 16.39
CA LEU A 900 -16.81 27.24 15.48
C LEU A 900 -17.26 27.70 14.08
N ARG A 901 -16.46 27.43 13.04
CA ARG A 901 -16.76 27.84 11.65
C ARG A 901 -17.35 26.71 10.82
N GLY A 902 -16.91 25.49 11.06
CA GLY A 902 -17.47 24.28 10.46
C GLY A 902 -17.55 23.16 11.49
N GLN A 903 -18.73 22.52 11.60
CA GLN A 903 -18.97 21.49 12.62
C GLN A 903 -18.29 20.14 12.33
N GLY A 904 -17.83 19.94 11.08
CA GLY A 904 -17.36 18.64 10.62
C GLY A 904 -18.48 17.58 10.60
N LEU A 905 -18.13 16.34 10.27
CA LEU A 905 -19.07 15.21 10.25
C LEU A 905 -18.39 13.91 10.68
N GLY A 906 -19.23 13.03 11.22
CA GLY A 906 -18.83 11.69 11.62
C GLY A 906 -17.76 11.71 12.69
N TYR A 907 -17.77 12.53 13.72
CA TYR A 907 -16.90 12.30 14.88
C TYR A 907 -17.36 11.07 15.68
N ILE A 908 -16.44 10.26 16.19
CA ILE A 908 -16.75 9.16 17.16
C ILE A 908 -16.40 9.54 18.61
N GLY A 909 -15.73 10.68 18.78
CA GLY A 909 -15.30 11.20 20.07
C GLY A 909 -14.92 12.67 19.97
N ALA A 910 -14.80 13.35 21.11
CA ALA A 910 -14.39 14.75 21.15
C ALA A 910 -12.89 14.92 20.79
N PRO A 911 -12.54 15.73 19.78
CA PRO A 911 -11.14 16.02 19.48
C PRO A 911 -10.49 16.85 20.60
N THR A 912 -9.18 16.72 20.78
CA THR A 912 -8.43 17.64 21.63
C THR A 912 -8.35 19.01 20.96
N VAL A 913 -8.41 20.08 21.76
CA VAL A 913 -8.29 21.47 21.27
C VAL A 913 -6.94 22.03 21.70
N GLN A 914 -6.10 22.37 20.73
CA GLN A 914 -4.81 22.99 20.96
C GLN A 914 -4.81 24.43 20.47
N ILE A 915 -4.49 25.37 21.36
CA ILE A 915 -4.36 26.81 21.06
C ILE A 915 -2.88 27.15 20.98
N SER A 916 -2.48 27.91 19.96
CA SER A 916 -1.08 28.31 19.74
C SER A 916 -0.98 29.70 19.12
N GLY A 917 0.21 30.31 19.18
CA GLY A 917 0.46 31.68 18.72
C GLY A 917 0.37 32.71 19.84
N GLY A 918 0.63 33.98 19.50
CA GLY A 918 0.63 35.09 20.45
C GLY A 918 1.81 35.09 21.43
N GLN A 919 1.80 36.06 22.35
CA GLN A 919 2.81 36.21 23.41
C GLN A 919 2.36 35.62 24.75
N GLY A 920 1.06 35.39 24.92
CA GLY A 920 0.49 34.80 26.13
C GLY A 920 0.65 33.28 26.21
N THR A 921 0.20 32.72 27.33
CA THR A 921 0.27 31.28 27.61
C THR A 921 -0.92 30.81 28.44
N GLY A 922 -1.04 29.50 28.65
CA GLY A 922 -2.00 28.89 29.57
C GLY A 922 -3.46 28.87 29.11
N ALA A 923 -3.76 29.28 27.87
CA ALA A 923 -5.11 29.19 27.34
C ALA A 923 -5.47 27.74 26.99
N THR A 924 -6.63 27.28 27.44
CA THR A 924 -7.10 25.91 27.22
C THR A 924 -8.56 25.88 26.81
N ALA A 925 -8.93 24.87 26.02
CA ALA A 925 -10.30 24.64 25.59
C ALA A 925 -10.58 23.15 25.38
N ILE A 926 -11.86 22.80 25.29
CA ILE A 926 -12.34 21.47 24.93
C ILE A 926 -13.38 21.58 23.79
N ALA A 927 -13.55 20.49 23.05
CA ALA A 927 -14.62 20.36 22.08
C ALA A 927 -15.76 19.52 22.64
N THR A 928 -17.00 19.87 22.31
CA THR A 928 -18.16 19.01 22.54
C THR A 928 -18.60 18.40 21.23
N VAL A 929 -18.93 17.11 21.24
CA VAL A 929 -19.44 16.38 20.09
C VAL A 929 -20.79 15.79 20.45
N ASP A 930 -21.76 15.92 19.55
CA ASP A 930 -23.00 15.18 19.66
C ASP A 930 -22.77 13.73 19.24
N LEU A 931 -22.89 12.80 20.19
CA LEU A 931 -22.70 11.36 19.98
C LEU A 931 -24.00 10.58 20.20
N ASN A 932 -25.14 11.27 20.30
CA ASN A 932 -26.43 10.60 20.44
C ASN A 932 -26.86 10.03 19.07
N PRO A 933 -26.95 8.69 18.90
CA PRO A 933 -27.30 8.09 17.61
C PRO A 933 -28.67 8.50 17.06
N SER A 934 -29.58 8.96 17.93
CA SER A 934 -30.92 9.44 17.54
C SER A 934 -30.94 10.91 17.11
N SER A 935 -29.85 11.64 17.31
CA SER A 935 -29.77 13.07 17.00
C SER A 935 -29.44 13.31 15.52
N PRO A 936 -30.09 14.30 14.85
CA PRO A 936 -29.76 14.67 13.48
C PRO A 936 -28.33 15.25 13.33
N THR A 937 -27.72 15.69 14.43
CA THR A 937 -26.36 16.22 14.47
C THR A 937 -25.33 15.21 15.01
N CYS A 938 -25.68 13.93 15.12
CA CYS A 938 -24.76 12.88 15.56
C CYS A 938 -23.46 12.89 14.73
N GLY A 939 -22.33 12.89 15.42
CA GLY A 939 -20.99 12.99 14.85
C GLY A 939 -20.60 14.42 14.45
N GLN A 940 -21.24 15.46 14.96
CA GLN A 940 -20.82 16.86 14.73
C GLN A 940 -20.17 17.45 15.98
N VAL A 941 -19.12 18.26 15.80
CA VAL A 941 -18.64 19.17 16.85
C VAL A 941 -19.71 20.24 17.05
N THR A 942 -20.23 20.36 18.26
CA THR A 942 -21.31 21.30 18.60
C THR A 942 -20.82 22.57 19.28
N GLY A 943 -19.60 22.56 19.83
CA GLY A 943 -19.05 23.70 20.54
C GLY A 943 -17.57 23.57 20.85
N LEU A 944 -16.94 24.73 21.07
CA LEU A 944 -15.57 24.86 21.56
C LEU A 944 -15.60 25.72 22.82
N THR A 945 -15.43 25.09 23.97
CA THR A 945 -15.54 25.74 25.28
C THR A 945 -14.17 26.06 25.81
N VAL A 946 -13.91 27.35 26.07
CA VAL A 946 -12.70 27.79 26.75
C VAL A 946 -12.77 27.34 28.21
N THR A 947 -11.80 26.53 28.64
CA THR A 947 -11.66 26.07 30.03
C THR A 947 -10.72 26.95 30.83
N SER A 948 -9.79 27.64 30.15
CA SER A 948 -9.00 28.73 30.72
C SER A 948 -8.70 29.77 29.65
N PRO A 949 -8.97 31.07 29.90
CA PRO A 949 -8.59 32.15 29.01
C PRO A 949 -7.08 32.27 28.78
N GLY A 950 -6.27 31.79 29.72
CA GLY A 950 -4.83 32.06 29.76
C GLY A 950 -4.53 33.52 30.12
N PHE A 951 -3.26 33.89 30.04
CA PHE A 951 -2.78 35.20 30.47
C PHE A 951 -1.59 35.70 29.64
N GLY A 952 -1.36 37.00 29.68
CA GLY A 952 -0.22 37.66 29.03
C GLY A 952 -0.38 37.87 27.52
N TYR A 953 -1.56 37.61 26.94
CA TYR A 953 -1.80 37.94 25.54
C TYR A 953 -1.98 39.46 25.35
N THR A 954 -1.83 39.91 24.12
CA THR A 954 -2.17 41.28 23.70
C THR A 954 -3.42 41.30 22.83
N SER A 955 -4.10 42.45 22.71
CA SER A 955 -5.26 42.60 21.80
C SER A 955 -4.93 42.34 20.32
N SER A 956 -3.65 42.39 19.95
CA SER A 956 -3.15 42.16 18.60
C SER A 956 -2.63 40.75 18.36
N ASP A 957 -2.62 39.88 19.37
CA ASP A 957 -2.11 38.52 19.20
C ASP A 957 -2.98 37.72 18.24
N ALA A 958 -2.33 37.09 17.24
CA ALA A 958 -2.98 36.17 16.32
C ALA A 958 -2.82 34.74 16.82
N LEU A 959 -3.93 34.15 17.28
CA LEU A 959 -3.97 32.78 17.77
C LEU A 959 -4.55 31.83 16.73
N THR A 960 -4.10 30.58 16.78
CA THR A 960 -4.59 29.48 15.93
C THR A 960 -5.10 28.34 16.80
N VAL A 961 -6.20 27.72 16.38
CA VAL A 961 -6.79 26.54 17.03
C VAL A 961 -6.65 25.33 16.12
N THR A 962 -6.11 24.24 16.67
CA THR A 962 -6.02 22.94 16.00
C THR A 962 -6.89 21.95 16.74
N LEU A 963 -7.79 21.27 16.02
CA LEU A 963 -8.55 20.14 16.52
C LEU A 963 -7.83 18.86 16.13
N ARG A 964 -7.49 18.00 17.11
CA ARG A 964 -6.74 16.77 16.85
C ARG A 964 -7.53 15.54 17.28
N GLY A 965 -7.44 14.47 16.48
CA GLY A 965 -8.19 13.24 16.72
C GLY A 965 -9.69 13.39 16.45
N GLY A 966 -10.51 12.69 17.24
CA GLY A 966 -11.97 12.68 17.13
C GLY A 966 -12.54 11.63 16.17
N GLY A 967 -11.66 10.99 15.38
CA GLY A 967 -12.01 9.97 14.40
C GLY A 967 -13.15 10.43 13.50
N TYR A 968 -12.95 11.51 12.75
CA TYR A 968 -13.96 12.12 11.88
C TYR A 968 -13.94 11.56 10.44
N THR A 969 -15.03 11.72 9.70
CA THR A 969 -15.03 11.55 8.23
C THR A 969 -14.81 12.88 7.51
N ASN A 970 -15.26 13.99 8.11
CA ASN A 970 -14.97 15.34 7.66
C ASN A 970 -14.58 16.23 8.85
N ALA A 971 -13.46 16.92 8.75
CA ALA A 971 -12.90 17.69 9.86
C ALA A 971 -13.75 18.94 10.18
N ALA A 972 -13.93 19.21 11.47
CA ALA A 972 -14.36 20.49 11.98
C ALA A 972 -13.19 21.50 11.96
N PHE A 973 -13.50 22.79 11.93
CA PHE A 973 -12.48 23.84 12.06
C PHE A 973 -13.04 25.08 12.77
N ALA A 974 -12.15 25.71 13.53
CA ALA A 974 -12.44 26.91 14.33
C ALA A 974 -12.09 28.19 13.58
N ALA A 975 -12.69 29.31 13.98
CA ALA A 975 -12.18 30.64 13.67
C ALA A 975 -10.97 30.98 14.55
N ALA A 976 -10.32 32.11 14.24
CA ALA A 976 -9.36 32.72 15.16
C ALA A 976 -10.04 33.00 16.52
N PRO A 977 -9.39 32.65 17.66
CA PRO A 977 -9.87 32.99 18.99
C PRO A 977 -10.11 34.49 19.16
N LEU A 978 -11.19 34.84 19.86
CA LEU A 978 -11.48 36.22 20.23
C LEU A 978 -10.85 36.53 21.58
N LEU A 979 -10.09 37.62 21.65
CA LEU A 979 -9.36 38.04 22.85
C LEU A 979 -10.10 39.17 23.59
N ALA A 980 -10.10 39.12 24.91
CA ALA A 980 -10.63 40.17 25.78
C ALA A 980 -9.67 40.45 26.94
N PRO A 981 -9.71 41.66 27.56
CA PRO A 981 -8.93 41.93 28.77
C PRO A 981 -9.27 40.90 29.85
N ASN A 982 -8.24 40.39 30.51
CA ASN A 982 -8.42 39.46 31.61
C ASN A 982 -9.04 40.15 32.82
N VAL A 983 -9.92 39.42 33.51
CA VAL A 983 -10.57 39.86 34.75
C VAL A 983 -10.22 38.86 35.83
N SER A 984 -9.84 39.37 37.01
CA SER A 984 -9.53 38.53 38.17
C SER A 984 -10.76 38.33 39.04
N GLY A 985 -10.86 37.17 39.68
CA GLY A 985 -11.79 36.92 40.79
C GLY A 985 -11.14 37.15 42.15
N GLY A 986 -11.87 36.76 43.21
CA GLY A 986 -11.45 36.80 44.61
C GLY A 986 -11.11 35.43 45.22
N LEU A 987 -10.97 35.37 46.54
CA LEU A 987 -10.69 34.14 47.31
C LEU A 987 -11.82 33.86 48.30
N THR A 988 -12.41 32.68 48.26
CA THR A 988 -13.35 32.17 49.27
C THR A 988 -12.70 31.04 50.07
N LYS A 989 -12.60 31.25 51.38
CA LYS A 989 -12.13 30.26 52.35
C LYS A 989 -13.32 29.60 53.03
N LEU A 990 -13.41 28.28 52.87
CA LEU A 990 -14.43 27.43 53.48
C LEU A 990 -13.83 26.49 54.56
N GLY A 991 -14.70 25.90 55.37
CA GLY A 991 -14.35 24.85 56.33
C GLY A 991 -13.74 25.38 57.64
N SER A 992 -13.82 24.55 58.69
CA SER A 992 -13.47 24.91 60.07
C SER A 992 -11.97 25.11 60.35
N GLY A 993 -11.08 24.56 59.52
CA GLY A 993 -9.65 24.63 59.75
C GLY A 993 -8.97 25.94 59.30
N THR A 994 -7.64 25.97 59.42
CA THR A 994 -6.80 27.12 59.05
C THR A 994 -6.26 26.97 57.62
N LEU A 995 -6.42 28.01 56.79
CA LEU A 995 -5.67 28.20 55.55
C LEU A 995 -4.58 29.24 55.78
N THR A 996 -3.31 28.86 55.70
CA THR A 996 -2.18 29.81 55.70
C THR A 996 -1.79 30.15 54.26
N LEU A 997 -1.74 31.43 53.91
CA LEU A 997 -1.25 31.92 52.61
C LEU A 997 0.23 32.31 52.73
N GLY A 998 1.12 31.52 52.12
CA GLY A 998 2.58 31.72 52.21
C GLY A 998 3.20 32.55 51.07
N GLY A 999 2.48 32.73 49.96
CA GLY A 999 2.95 33.48 48.78
C GLY A 999 2.43 34.92 48.70
N ALA A 1000 3.07 35.75 47.89
CA ALA A 1000 2.63 37.12 47.61
C ALA A 1000 1.54 37.16 46.52
N SER A 1001 0.28 37.31 46.92
CA SER A 1001 -0.88 37.19 46.01
C SER A 1001 -1.21 38.50 45.29
N THR A 1002 -1.83 38.39 44.12
CA THR A 1002 -2.19 39.54 43.26
C THR A 1002 -3.61 39.50 42.69
N TYR A 1003 -4.46 38.55 43.11
CA TYR A 1003 -5.86 38.51 42.65
C TYR A 1003 -6.61 39.81 42.95
N GLY A 1004 -7.59 40.17 42.13
CA GLY A 1004 -8.27 41.47 42.20
C GLY A 1004 -9.56 41.54 43.02
N GLY A 1005 -10.29 40.42 43.18
CA GLY A 1005 -11.59 40.41 43.85
C GLY A 1005 -11.53 40.26 45.38
N GLU A 1006 -12.70 40.23 46.00
CA GLU A 1006 -12.87 40.14 47.47
C GLU A 1006 -12.32 38.83 48.06
N THR A 1007 -11.85 38.91 49.30
CA THR A 1007 -11.49 37.74 50.12
C THR A 1007 -12.60 37.43 51.12
N VAL A 1008 -13.33 36.36 50.92
CA VAL A 1008 -14.43 35.93 51.81
C VAL A 1008 -13.95 34.80 52.73
N ILE A 1009 -14.07 34.99 54.04
CA ILE A 1009 -13.74 33.98 55.05
C ILE A 1009 -15.05 33.51 55.68
N SER A 1010 -15.62 32.44 55.12
CA SER A 1010 -16.93 31.93 55.53
C SER A 1010 -16.88 31.09 56.81
N ASN A 1011 -15.74 30.45 57.11
CA ASN A 1011 -15.54 29.69 58.35
C ASN A 1011 -14.03 29.43 58.60
N GLY A 1012 -13.71 29.06 59.84
CA GLY A 1012 -12.34 28.74 60.27
C GLY A 1012 -11.42 29.97 60.25
N THR A 1013 -10.13 29.75 60.01
CA THR A 1013 -9.11 30.81 60.01
C THR A 1013 -8.45 30.95 58.64
N LEU A 1014 -8.33 32.17 58.12
CA LEU A 1014 -7.35 32.53 57.10
C LEU A 1014 -6.15 33.18 57.79
N LYS A 1015 -4.94 32.63 57.62
CA LYS A 1015 -3.71 33.11 58.23
C LYS A 1015 -2.75 33.67 57.19
N LEU A 1016 -2.14 34.82 57.46
CA LEU A 1016 -1.09 35.37 56.63
C LEU A 1016 0.26 34.73 57.02
N GLY A 1017 0.85 34.00 56.09
CA GLY A 1017 2.24 33.54 56.18
C GLY A 1017 3.24 34.53 55.56
N ASN A 1018 2.74 35.52 54.83
CA ASN A 1018 3.52 36.51 54.08
C ASN A 1018 2.87 37.90 54.22
N ALA A 1019 3.66 38.97 54.29
CA ALA A 1019 3.14 40.34 54.36
C ALA A 1019 2.29 40.75 53.15
N LEU A 1020 2.53 40.13 51.99
CA LEU A 1020 1.79 40.34 50.74
C LEU A 1020 0.84 39.17 50.44
N ALA A 1021 0.47 38.38 51.45
CA ALA A 1021 -0.46 37.25 51.28
C ALA A 1021 -1.84 37.70 50.78
N LEU A 1022 -2.28 38.89 51.19
CA LEU A 1022 -3.45 39.58 50.65
C LEU A 1022 -2.99 40.69 49.68
N PRO A 1023 -3.65 40.82 48.51
CA PRO A 1023 -3.45 41.97 47.62
C PRO A 1023 -3.81 43.29 48.32
N ALA A 1024 -2.99 44.34 48.19
CA ALA A 1024 -3.15 45.58 48.96
C ALA A 1024 -4.47 46.35 48.74
N ALA A 1025 -5.23 46.03 47.69
CA ALA A 1025 -6.49 46.66 47.31
C ALA A 1025 -7.70 45.72 47.34
N SER A 1026 -7.55 44.47 47.80
CA SER A 1026 -8.70 43.54 47.90
C SER A 1026 -9.46 43.77 49.21
N ASP A 1027 -10.78 43.92 49.15
CA ASP A 1027 -11.62 43.93 50.34
C ASP A 1027 -11.66 42.52 50.98
N VAL A 1028 -11.78 42.47 52.31
CA VAL A 1028 -11.87 41.23 53.08
C VAL A 1028 -13.19 41.18 53.84
N ILE A 1029 -13.99 40.13 53.58
CA ILE A 1029 -15.28 39.89 54.21
C ILE A 1029 -15.17 38.75 55.20
N LEU A 1030 -15.37 39.05 56.48
CA LEU A 1030 -15.43 38.10 57.58
C LEU A 1030 -16.86 37.56 57.74
N ALA A 1031 -17.26 36.62 56.88
CA ALA A 1031 -18.58 36.00 56.90
C ALA A 1031 -18.71 34.90 57.98
N GLY A 1032 -18.19 35.16 59.19
CA GLY A 1032 -18.21 34.25 60.34
C GLY A 1032 -16.88 33.55 60.67
N GLY A 1033 -15.81 33.80 59.90
CA GLY A 1033 -14.47 33.28 60.18
C GLY A 1033 -13.49 34.27 60.83
N THR A 1034 -12.24 33.83 60.98
CA THR A 1034 -11.12 34.59 61.56
C THR A 1034 -10.08 34.94 60.50
N LEU A 1035 -9.61 36.19 60.45
CA LEU A 1035 -8.39 36.60 59.76
C LEU A 1035 -7.25 36.75 60.78
N ASP A 1036 -6.26 35.85 60.74
CA ASP A 1036 -4.98 35.95 61.49
C ASP A 1036 -3.94 36.65 60.61
N LEU A 1037 -3.55 37.87 60.98
CA LEU A 1037 -2.60 38.69 60.24
C LEU A 1037 -1.15 38.21 60.34
N GLY A 1038 -0.87 37.15 61.10
CA GLY A 1038 0.46 36.54 61.16
C GLY A 1038 1.56 37.41 61.78
N GLY A 1039 1.20 38.48 62.48
CA GLY A 1039 2.11 39.51 62.99
C GLY A 1039 2.45 40.61 61.98
N TYR A 1040 1.85 40.58 60.78
CA TYR A 1040 2.08 41.58 59.74
C TYR A 1040 1.16 42.80 59.86
N THR A 1041 1.55 43.87 59.17
CA THR A 1041 0.72 45.07 58.96
C THR A 1041 0.07 45.01 57.59
N VAL A 1042 -1.25 45.21 57.51
CA VAL A 1042 -2.01 45.23 56.24
C VAL A 1042 -2.88 46.48 56.13
N THR A 1043 -3.23 46.87 54.90
CA THR A 1043 -4.01 48.09 54.59
C THR A 1043 -5.38 47.80 53.96
N ASN A 1044 -5.80 46.54 53.93
CA ASN A 1044 -7.04 46.08 53.31
C ASN A 1044 -8.29 46.63 54.03
N SER A 1045 -9.37 46.90 53.29
CA SER A 1045 -10.68 47.15 53.91
C SER A 1045 -11.25 45.85 54.49
N ILE A 1046 -11.86 45.91 55.67
CA ILE A 1046 -12.45 44.73 56.33
C ILE A 1046 -13.93 44.99 56.68
N SER A 1047 -14.80 44.02 56.41
CA SER A 1047 -16.23 44.04 56.74
C SER A 1047 -16.73 42.69 57.28
N GLY A 1048 -17.96 42.63 57.81
CA GLY A 1048 -18.61 41.39 58.30
C GLY A 1048 -18.59 41.17 59.82
N LEU A 1049 -18.96 39.97 60.28
CA LEU A 1049 -19.23 39.61 61.69
C LEU A 1049 -18.18 38.68 62.32
N GLY A 1050 -16.93 38.71 61.85
CA GLY A 1050 -15.89 37.77 62.30
C GLY A 1050 -14.80 38.35 63.21
N THR A 1051 -13.69 37.62 63.31
CA THR A 1051 -12.56 37.96 64.21
C THR A 1051 -11.32 38.36 63.40
N LEU A 1052 -10.63 39.41 63.86
CA LEU A 1052 -9.30 39.79 63.41
C LEU A 1052 -8.28 39.47 64.51
N ALA A 1053 -7.16 38.83 64.17
CA ALA A 1053 -6.19 38.35 65.15
C ALA A 1053 -4.74 38.62 64.73
N ASN A 1054 -3.85 38.76 65.74
CA ASN A 1054 -2.39 38.67 65.63
C ASN A 1054 -1.75 39.47 64.47
N GLY A 1055 -1.64 40.79 64.62
CA GLY A 1055 -0.99 41.71 63.67
C GLY A 1055 -1.61 43.11 63.70
N THR A 1056 -1.35 43.94 62.70
CA THR A 1056 -1.84 45.34 62.65
C THR A 1056 -2.68 45.59 61.40
N LEU A 1057 -3.90 46.07 61.57
CA LEU A 1057 -4.65 46.71 60.48
C LEU A 1057 -4.31 48.20 60.49
N GLN A 1058 -3.77 48.71 59.39
CA GLN A 1058 -3.36 50.10 59.24
C GLN A 1058 -4.22 50.80 58.18
N THR A 1059 -4.91 51.88 58.55
CA THR A 1059 -5.65 52.71 57.57
C THR A 1059 -4.85 53.96 57.18
N VAL A 1060 -5.01 54.38 55.92
CA VAL A 1060 -4.60 55.72 55.47
C VAL A 1060 -5.89 56.44 55.06
N ILE A 1061 -6.19 57.59 55.66
CA ILE A 1061 -7.39 58.37 55.34
C ILE A 1061 -7.42 58.69 53.84
N SER A 1062 -8.43 58.18 53.11
CA SER A 1062 -8.79 58.63 51.76
C SER A 1062 -9.82 59.78 51.85
N PRO A 1063 -9.75 60.85 51.02
CA PRO A 1063 -10.55 62.07 51.21
C PRO A 1063 -12.03 62.00 50.81
N ALA A 1064 -12.60 60.84 50.44
CA ALA A 1064 -14.02 60.72 50.12
C ALA A 1064 -14.58 59.39 50.66
N GLY A 1065 -15.56 59.49 51.56
CA GLY A 1065 -15.98 58.40 52.45
C GLY A 1065 -16.66 57.22 51.77
N GLU A 1066 -16.35 56.02 52.25
CA GLU A 1066 -17.11 55.27 53.26
C GLU A 1066 -16.10 54.63 54.25
N GLY A 1067 -16.50 54.36 55.50
CA GLY A 1067 -15.60 53.98 56.59
C GLY A 1067 -14.98 52.58 56.43
N ALA A 1068 -13.71 52.43 56.80
CA ALA A 1068 -12.91 51.19 56.66
C ALA A 1068 -13.34 50.00 57.56
N LEU A 1069 -14.45 50.12 58.28
CA LEU A 1069 -15.06 49.05 59.08
C LEU A 1069 -16.54 48.94 58.66
N GLY A 1070 -16.82 48.28 57.55
CA GLY A 1070 -18.21 48.02 57.12
C GLY A 1070 -18.87 46.89 57.93
N ALA A 1071 -18.77 46.92 59.27
CA ALA A 1071 -19.08 45.79 60.14
C ALA A 1071 -20.05 46.18 61.27
N GLU A 1072 -21.24 45.55 61.30
CA GLU A 1072 -22.16 45.63 62.44
C GLU A 1072 -21.49 45.12 63.75
N SER A 1073 -20.48 44.24 63.69
CA SER A 1073 -19.61 43.85 64.83
C SER A 1073 -18.25 43.25 64.40
N LEU A 1074 -17.12 43.85 64.79
CA LEU A 1074 -15.75 43.30 64.59
C LEU A 1074 -15.12 42.89 65.93
N THR A 1075 -14.61 41.66 66.04
CA THR A 1075 -13.87 41.21 67.23
C THR A 1075 -12.36 41.28 67.01
N LEU A 1076 -11.63 41.96 67.90
CA LEU A 1076 -10.17 42.00 67.91
C LEU A 1076 -9.61 41.02 68.94
N ASN A 1077 -8.77 40.08 68.52
CA ASN A 1077 -8.13 39.09 69.38
C ASN A 1077 -6.60 39.15 69.23
N GLY A 1078 -5.97 40.01 70.04
CA GLY A 1078 -4.52 40.26 69.95
C GLY A 1078 -4.08 40.93 68.63
N ALA A 1079 -5.00 41.60 67.93
CA ALA A 1079 -4.71 42.45 66.78
C ALA A 1079 -4.73 43.93 67.18
N THR A 1080 -3.92 44.76 66.51
CA THR A 1080 -3.84 46.21 66.69
C THR A 1080 -4.58 46.92 65.55
N LEU A 1081 -5.41 47.91 65.89
CA LEU A 1081 -5.94 48.88 64.93
C LEU A 1081 -5.08 50.14 64.98
N ALA A 1082 -4.36 50.47 63.90
CA ALA A 1082 -3.54 51.67 63.80
C ALA A 1082 -4.13 52.65 62.76
N GLY A 1083 -4.47 53.88 63.18
CA GLY A 1083 -5.08 54.90 62.32
C GLY A 1083 -6.44 55.39 62.78
N THR A 1084 -7.16 56.14 61.92
CA THR A 1084 -8.50 56.67 62.24
C THR A 1084 -9.58 55.79 61.61
N TYR A 1085 -10.52 55.33 62.43
CA TYR A 1085 -11.65 54.52 62.04
C TYR A 1085 -12.96 55.27 62.31
N ARG A 1086 -13.91 55.22 61.38
CA ARG A 1086 -15.26 55.75 61.58
C ARG A 1086 -16.17 54.56 61.87
N CYS A 1087 -16.88 54.63 62.98
CA CYS A 1087 -18.01 53.75 63.30
C CYS A 1087 -19.29 54.52 62.98
N ASP A 1088 -20.21 53.89 62.26
CA ASP A 1088 -21.52 54.47 62.00
C ASP A 1088 -22.43 54.30 63.22
N VAL A 1089 -23.18 55.37 63.52
CA VAL A 1089 -24.25 55.38 64.51
C VAL A 1089 -25.51 55.82 63.79
N THR A 1090 -26.38 54.88 63.43
CA THR A 1090 -27.63 55.21 62.75
C THR A 1090 -28.68 55.72 63.74
N ALA A 1091 -29.59 56.58 63.28
CA ALA A 1091 -30.68 57.14 64.10
C ALA A 1091 -31.67 56.07 64.65
N ALA A 1092 -31.59 54.82 64.17
CA ALA A 1092 -32.40 53.68 64.62
C ALA A 1092 -31.74 52.81 65.72
N GLY A 1093 -30.53 53.17 66.17
CA GLY A 1093 -29.83 52.44 67.24
C GLY A 1093 -29.00 51.23 66.79
N ALA A 1094 -28.92 50.94 65.48
CA ALA A 1094 -27.89 50.06 64.94
C ALA A 1094 -26.58 50.85 64.86
N SER A 1095 -25.61 50.46 65.70
CA SER A 1095 -24.27 51.06 65.75
C SER A 1095 -23.24 49.97 65.45
N ASP A 1096 -22.16 50.33 64.76
CA ASP A 1096 -21.03 49.41 64.60
C ASP A 1096 -20.40 49.12 65.98
N HIS A 1097 -20.18 47.85 66.29
CA HIS A 1097 -19.54 47.43 67.54
C HIS A 1097 -18.11 46.90 67.31
N VAL A 1098 -17.14 47.40 68.08
CA VAL A 1098 -15.80 46.79 68.16
C VAL A 1098 -15.67 46.08 69.50
N THR A 1099 -15.49 44.76 69.46
CA THR A 1099 -15.34 43.92 70.66
C THR A 1099 -13.87 43.56 70.88
N PHE A 1100 -13.35 43.86 72.06
CA PHE A 1100 -11.95 43.57 72.43
C PHE A 1100 -11.86 42.28 73.23
N ALA A 1101 -11.12 41.30 72.70
CA ALA A 1101 -10.82 40.03 73.36
C ALA A 1101 -9.31 39.94 73.64
N GLY A 1102 -8.88 40.33 74.86
CA GLY A 1102 -7.48 40.31 75.30
C GLY A 1102 -6.78 41.68 75.30
N PRO A 1103 -5.47 41.76 75.64
CA PRO A 1103 -4.72 43.02 75.67
C PRO A 1103 -4.61 43.56 74.24
N THR A 1104 -5.34 44.65 73.97
CA THR A 1104 -5.39 45.31 72.67
C THR A 1104 -4.77 46.69 72.81
N ASP A 1105 -3.82 47.02 71.93
CA ASP A 1105 -3.22 48.35 71.85
C ASP A 1105 -4.02 49.21 70.86
N LEU A 1106 -4.40 50.42 71.27
CA LEU A 1106 -5.16 51.40 70.51
C LEU A 1106 -4.29 52.66 70.40
N SER A 1107 -3.58 52.81 69.27
CA SER A 1107 -2.60 53.86 69.04
C SER A 1107 -2.89 54.68 67.80
#